data_AF-A0A6M1R9V6-F1
#
_entry.id   AF-A0A6M1R9V6-F1
#
_cell.length_a   1.000
_cell.length_b   1.000
_cell.length_c   1.000
_cell.angle_alpha   90.00
_cell.angle_beta   90.00
_cell.angle_gamma   90.00
#
_symmetry.space_group_name_H-M   'P 1'
#
loop_
_entity.id
_entity.type
_entity.pdbx_description
1 polymer ?
#
loop_
_entity_poly.entity_id
_entity_poly.type
_entity_poly.pdbx_seq_one_letter_code
_entity_poly.pdbx_strand_id
1 'polypeptide(L)'
;MTLLQQGVRAAHREGIVARASTHHWLPFAVHAAEVGYVYDGVEFWPIYAENTPEWIDSEYERDRVRGWFRKFSKEYGGAIPQGAWASTFRKIAWPITHAVLPRYLQVQLARMLYDYRTGWPGLLDDPEALGVRLHSWSRYYGERLEKFCQNTALLGHVAVALLLSGEDEPSPYIESSTLDRLIESLNSERQSRRWLHDARHSASKVRTRNFQRAASGGSGTGAERRPAALTDPRLQLKLQNGAWHAYAVIPDLKPLQLTLPMVYDELRNSRASVAGSKEIIRNGALMYAMAPVELSRWPSPTEPFLQLKTASTQVNLLIADQCRITRGPWWVFRRKQGEPATEVKGKFVRPGGLYCLIAAPSVSPPDVAWCEPASIAAEGVSAYSLRVPDVLSDSDCKALVTAGLSVVSDLSIQPVGVAASGWDGEGTAEWLAGEPALVMIRAEQAPKKCRLTINGDPYYVDWPPGESELFLSLEGLAVGTHEVVVALGDLDGDGRNAGGTLSVAVRDPQAPAAGMSAGEGIRLRTSPAQPSLPELWGGRAVLEIDGPQGTSTELAITLRDSDARQVGSTLRRTLDLPLSVDDWRREFDKLRQTPELSRYYDEADLAEFAIGRAGIGFATLVCERGFRGLRWVLAKCHNGTYTARLIDRTDGDAASIQFYSMDRPTSAETLSLDGEFMAPPRGGLLWATNGGQSTGQIVPPDPNQLLRIGATTPRVPGRTKSLAEVRNLITHHRRWTDAELPAHPFGVRDQQHVLQTITTAMAVMLAPGKWAHFEHQISGLAPEDVDLNRAQRLVGDTAPQWAAAQAIASRLWQWSSPEALIVGFADAIADLAASSGMPNRAKGARFLLQLASAPGEVADWDEDELNQHIRCVLTSPVLLRAARFAVLGTPDEVAGGLG
;
A
#
# COMPACT_ATOMS: atom_id res chain seq x y z
N MET A 1 13.00 -29.39 -28.92
CA MET A 1 12.25 -29.61 -27.66
C MET A 1 11.79 -31.06 -27.46
N THR A 2 10.97 -31.61 -28.36
CA THR A 2 10.28 -32.91 -28.20
C THR A 2 11.22 -34.11 -28.00
N LEU A 3 12.33 -34.18 -28.75
CA LEU A 3 13.34 -35.24 -28.58
C LEU A 3 14.03 -35.21 -27.21
N LEU A 4 14.32 -34.01 -26.68
CA LEU A 4 14.95 -33.84 -25.37
C LEU A 4 14.01 -34.30 -24.26
N GLN A 5 12.75 -33.84 -24.28
CA GLN A 5 11.73 -34.27 -23.31
C GLN A 5 11.49 -35.78 -23.38
N GLN A 6 11.42 -36.37 -24.57
CA GLN A 6 11.31 -37.81 -24.75
C GLN A 6 12.52 -38.56 -24.17
N GLY A 7 13.73 -38.06 -24.39
CA GLY A 7 14.96 -38.64 -23.85
C GLY A 7 15.03 -38.58 -22.33
N VAL A 8 14.66 -37.44 -21.72
CA VAL A 8 14.57 -37.30 -20.25
C VAL A 8 13.51 -38.24 -19.68
N ARG A 9 12.31 -38.29 -20.27
CA ARG A 9 11.23 -39.20 -19.86
C ARG A 9 11.60 -40.67 -20.06
N ALA A 10 12.39 -41.02 -21.07
CA ALA A 10 12.90 -42.37 -21.27
C ALA A 10 13.93 -42.72 -20.20
N ALA A 11 14.88 -41.83 -19.92
CA ALA A 11 15.88 -42.04 -18.87
C ALA A 11 15.26 -42.23 -17.48
N HIS A 12 14.13 -41.54 -17.20
CA HIS A 12 13.35 -41.75 -15.98
C HIS A 12 12.62 -43.10 -15.97
N ARG A 13 11.90 -43.46 -17.05
CA ARG A 13 11.22 -44.78 -17.19
C ARG A 13 12.16 -45.98 -17.15
N GLU A 14 13.42 -45.79 -17.53
CA GLU A 14 14.43 -46.85 -17.50
C GLU A 14 15.21 -46.86 -16.16
N GLY A 15 14.92 -45.94 -15.24
CA GLY A 15 15.61 -45.84 -13.94
C GLY A 15 17.10 -45.46 -14.03
N ILE A 16 17.58 -44.99 -15.18
CA ILE A 16 19.01 -44.73 -15.44
C ILE A 16 19.45 -43.29 -15.15
N VAL A 17 18.59 -42.48 -14.53
CA VAL A 17 18.81 -41.03 -14.34
C VAL A 17 20.10 -40.70 -13.61
N ALA A 18 20.44 -41.43 -12.54
CA ALA A 18 21.68 -41.19 -11.79
C ALA A 18 22.91 -41.35 -12.70
N ARG A 19 22.93 -42.37 -13.56
CA ARG A 19 24.01 -42.61 -14.53
C ARG A 19 23.98 -41.60 -15.68
N ALA A 20 22.80 -41.34 -16.24
CA ALA A 20 22.62 -40.43 -17.37
C ALA A 20 22.97 -38.98 -17.01
N SER A 21 22.52 -38.49 -15.86
CA SER A 21 22.78 -37.13 -15.39
C SER A 21 24.22 -36.90 -14.93
N THR A 22 25.01 -37.95 -14.67
CA THR A 22 26.44 -37.78 -14.36
C THR A 22 27.19 -37.15 -15.53
N HIS A 23 26.84 -37.54 -16.76
CA HIS A 23 27.48 -37.05 -18.00
C HIS A 23 26.62 -36.06 -18.79
N HIS A 24 25.29 -36.18 -18.70
CA HIS A 24 24.33 -35.42 -19.51
C HIS A 24 23.25 -34.77 -18.62
N TRP A 25 23.66 -33.94 -17.66
CA TRP A 25 22.75 -33.25 -16.74
C TRP A 25 21.99 -32.06 -17.37
N LEU A 26 22.54 -31.42 -18.40
CA LEU A 26 21.94 -30.25 -19.07
C LEU A 26 20.51 -30.50 -19.59
N PRO A 27 20.21 -31.63 -20.29
CA PRO A 27 18.85 -31.98 -20.68
C PRO A 27 17.84 -31.98 -19.52
N PHE A 28 18.24 -32.43 -18.33
CA PHE A 28 17.35 -32.46 -17.17
C PHE A 28 17.12 -31.05 -16.59
N ALA A 29 18.12 -30.18 -16.62
CA ALA A 29 17.96 -28.76 -16.27
C ALA A 29 16.98 -28.06 -17.24
N VAL A 30 17.12 -28.30 -18.54
CA VAL A 30 16.19 -27.76 -19.56
C VAL A 30 14.77 -28.27 -19.33
N HIS A 31 14.59 -29.58 -19.08
CA HIS A 31 13.28 -30.16 -18.77
C HIS A 31 12.63 -29.51 -17.52
N ALA A 32 13.40 -29.29 -16.45
CA ALA A 32 12.90 -28.60 -15.26
C ALA A 32 12.54 -27.13 -15.50
N ALA A 33 13.31 -26.41 -16.33
CA ALA A 33 12.98 -25.03 -16.72
C ALA A 33 11.70 -24.97 -17.57
N GLU A 34 11.48 -25.95 -18.45
CA GLU A 34 10.25 -26.05 -19.24
C GLU A 34 9.01 -26.32 -18.39
N VAL A 35 9.13 -27.15 -17.35
CA VAL A 35 8.08 -27.30 -16.34
C VAL A 35 7.87 -25.97 -15.59
N GLY A 36 8.94 -25.25 -15.28
CA GLY A 36 8.87 -23.91 -14.66
C GLY A 36 8.15 -22.87 -15.52
N TYR A 37 8.20 -23.00 -16.85
CA TYR A 37 7.45 -22.14 -17.77
C TYR A 37 5.94 -22.39 -17.70
N VAL A 38 5.56 -23.67 -17.55
CA VAL A 38 4.18 -24.14 -17.48
C VAL A 38 3.55 -23.90 -16.11
N TYR A 39 4.37 -23.78 -15.05
CA TYR A 39 3.99 -23.55 -13.66
C TYR A 39 2.93 -22.45 -13.50
N ASP A 40 1.93 -22.71 -12.65
CA ASP A 40 0.72 -21.91 -12.41
C ASP A 40 0.76 -21.12 -11.07
N GLY A 41 1.85 -21.25 -10.31
CA GLY A 41 1.96 -20.62 -8.98
C GLY A 41 1.37 -21.45 -7.84
N VAL A 42 0.91 -22.69 -8.08
CA VAL A 42 0.37 -23.56 -7.03
C VAL A 42 1.45 -24.49 -6.48
N GLU A 43 1.75 -25.60 -7.14
CA GLU A 43 2.76 -26.58 -6.68
C GLU A 43 3.64 -27.04 -7.86
N PHE A 44 4.95 -26.78 -7.79
CA PHE A 44 5.87 -27.10 -8.88
C PHE A 44 6.16 -28.61 -9.00
N TRP A 45 6.45 -29.26 -7.86
CA TRP A 45 6.89 -30.66 -7.83
C TRP A 45 5.83 -31.66 -8.31
N PRO A 46 4.53 -31.52 -7.99
CA PRO A 46 3.47 -32.34 -8.59
C PRO A 46 3.42 -32.24 -10.12
N ILE A 47 3.52 -31.03 -10.68
CA ILE A 47 3.56 -30.82 -12.14
C ILE A 47 4.82 -31.47 -12.73
N TYR A 48 5.97 -31.35 -12.05
CA TYR A 48 7.21 -32.00 -12.45
C TYR A 48 7.08 -33.53 -12.45
N ALA A 49 6.44 -34.12 -11.43
CA ALA A 49 6.18 -35.55 -11.32
C ALA A 49 5.27 -36.06 -12.45
N GLU A 50 4.17 -35.37 -12.72
CA GLU A 50 3.24 -35.70 -13.80
C GLU A 50 3.94 -35.68 -15.17
N ASN A 51 4.86 -34.73 -15.36
CA ASN A 51 5.63 -34.59 -16.60
C ASN A 51 6.87 -35.49 -16.67
N THR A 52 7.19 -36.23 -15.60
CA THR A 52 8.40 -37.03 -15.45
C THR A 52 8.05 -38.40 -14.86
N PRO A 53 7.65 -39.38 -15.70
CA PRO A 53 7.18 -40.69 -15.24
C PRO A 53 8.21 -41.38 -14.34
N GLU A 54 7.78 -42.08 -13.29
CA GLU A 54 8.66 -42.78 -12.32
C GLU A 54 9.60 -41.87 -11.50
N TRP A 55 9.44 -40.55 -11.58
CA TRP A 55 10.11 -39.65 -10.65
C TRP A 55 9.56 -39.80 -9.24
N ILE A 56 10.47 -39.98 -8.28
CA ILE A 56 10.13 -40.06 -6.86
C ILE A 56 10.33 -38.66 -6.27
N ASP A 57 9.22 -38.05 -5.87
CA ASP A 57 9.26 -36.75 -5.19
C ASP A 57 9.91 -36.87 -3.82
N SER A 58 11.22 -36.61 -3.77
CA SER A 58 12.03 -36.72 -2.56
C SER A 58 12.99 -35.54 -2.44
N GLU A 59 13.34 -35.19 -1.20
CA GLU A 59 14.27 -34.10 -0.90
C GLU A 59 15.59 -34.21 -1.67
N TYR A 60 16.13 -35.43 -1.77
CA TYR A 60 17.34 -35.73 -2.53
C TYR A 60 17.22 -35.43 -4.03
N GLU A 61 16.11 -35.84 -4.65
CA GLU A 61 15.87 -35.59 -6.07
C GLU A 61 15.64 -34.10 -6.36
N ARG A 62 14.89 -33.40 -5.49
CA ARG A 62 14.68 -31.95 -5.58
C ARG A 62 16.00 -31.18 -5.47
N ASP A 63 16.88 -31.57 -4.54
CA ASP A 63 18.22 -30.97 -4.41
C ASP A 63 19.13 -31.32 -5.58
N ARG A 64 18.97 -32.48 -6.21
CA ARG A 64 19.70 -32.82 -7.44
C ARG A 64 19.33 -31.87 -8.59
N VAL A 65 18.03 -31.57 -8.76
CA VAL A 65 17.56 -30.57 -9.73
C VAL A 65 18.20 -29.20 -9.47
N ARG A 66 18.17 -28.74 -8.21
CA ARG A 66 18.85 -27.50 -7.80
C ARG A 66 20.35 -27.55 -8.09
N GLY A 67 21.00 -28.68 -7.83
CA GLY A 67 22.41 -28.92 -8.08
C GLY A 67 22.78 -28.73 -9.55
N TRP A 68 21.93 -29.19 -10.47
CA TRP A 68 22.11 -28.97 -11.91
C TRP A 68 22.09 -27.50 -12.28
N PHE A 69 21.17 -26.70 -11.74
CA PHE A 69 21.14 -25.26 -12.01
C PHE A 69 22.30 -24.48 -11.37
N ARG A 70 22.74 -24.88 -10.17
CA ARG A 70 23.97 -24.34 -9.57
C ARG A 70 25.19 -24.62 -10.45
N LYS A 71 25.28 -25.83 -11.01
CA LYS A 71 26.32 -26.20 -11.96
C LYS A 71 26.20 -25.39 -13.26
N PHE A 72 24.99 -25.21 -13.77
CA PHE A 72 24.70 -24.36 -14.93
C PHE A 72 25.16 -22.92 -14.72
N SER A 73 24.83 -22.33 -13.57
CA SER A 73 25.27 -20.99 -13.21
C SER A 73 26.80 -20.87 -13.15
N LYS A 74 27.47 -21.86 -12.53
CA LYS A 74 28.93 -21.87 -12.41
C LYS A 74 29.66 -22.07 -13.75
N GLU A 75 29.17 -22.95 -14.62
CA GLU A 75 29.85 -23.33 -15.86
C GLU A 75 29.48 -22.44 -17.05
N TYR A 76 28.24 -21.92 -17.09
CA TYR A 76 27.69 -21.19 -18.24
C TYR A 76 27.19 -19.78 -17.91
N GLY A 77 27.36 -19.31 -16.66
CA GLY A 77 26.91 -17.98 -16.26
C GLY A 77 25.38 -17.83 -16.15
N GLY A 78 24.66 -18.95 -16.00
CA GLY A 78 23.21 -18.94 -15.78
C GLY A 78 22.77 -18.09 -14.58
N ALA A 79 21.56 -17.52 -14.68
CA ALA A 79 21.01 -16.58 -13.70
C ALA A 79 20.91 -17.19 -12.30
N ILE A 80 21.27 -16.41 -11.28
CA ILE A 80 21.16 -16.83 -9.87
C ILE A 80 19.86 -16.25 -9.30
N PRO A 81 18.97 -17.07 -8.73
CA PRO A 81 17.78 -16.57 -8.06
C PRO A 81 18.15 -15.72 -6.83
N GLN A 82 17.55 -14.54 -6.70
CA GLN A 82 17.77 -13.61 -5.58
C GLN A 82 16.44 -13.12 -4.99
N GLY A 83 16.50 -12.47 -3.83
CA GLY A 83 15.32 -11.90 -3.15
C GLY A 83 14.66 -12.82 -2.11
N ALA A 84 13.63 -12.29 -1.44
CA ALA A 84 12.83 -12.99 -0.43
C ALA A 84 12.18 -14.26 -1.02
N TRP A 85 11.78 -14.23 -2.29
CA TRP A 85 11.30 -15.41 -2.99
C TRP A 85 12.37 -16.50 -3.06
N ALA A 86 13.59 -16.21 -3.55
CA ALA A 86 14.66 -17.20 -3.60
C ALA A 86 15.08 -17.73 -2.22
N SER A 87 14.95 -16.90 -1.17
CA SER A 87 15.23 -17.29 0.21
C SER A 87 14.20 -18.27 0.78
N THR A 88 12.93 -18.10 0.40
CA THR A 88 11.80 -18.95 0.79
C THR A 88 11.75 -20.23 -0.05
N PHE A 89 12.03 -20.10 -1.34
CA PHE A 89 11.83 -21.10 -2.39
C PHE A 89 13.18 -21.56 -2.96
N ARG A 90 14.05 -22.12 -2.11
CA ARG A 90 15.46 -22.40 -2.44
C ARG A 90 15.71 -23.37 -3.60
N LYS A 91 14.81 -24.30 -3.88
CA LYS A 91 14.92 -25.34 -4.91
C LYS A 91 14.07 -24.98 -6.13
N ILE A 92 12.79 -24.61 -5.97
CA ILE A 92 11.95 -24.22 -7.13
C ILE A 92 12.35 -22.87 -7.72
N ALA A 93 13.08 -22.03 -6.97
CA ALA A 93 13.51 -20.74 -7.49
C ALA A 93 14.43 -20.87 -8.70
N TRP A 94 15.22 -21.94 -8.76
CA TRP A 94 16.14 -22.20 -9.86
C TRP A 94 15.42 -22.48 -11.18
N PRO A 95 14.58 -23.53 -11.31
CA PRO A 95 13.86 -23.79 -12.56
C PRO A 95 12.94 -22.64 -12.96
N ILE A 96 12.28 -21.96 -12.01
CA ILE A 96 11.40 -20.83 -12.32
C ILE A 96 12.20 -19.60 -12.82
N THR A 97 13.37 -19.30 -12.25
CA THR A 97 14.27 -18.23 -12.77
C THR A 97 14.74 -18.55 -14.18
N HIS A 98 15.06 -19.82 -14.46
CA HIS A 98 15.53 -20.27 -15.77
C HIS A 98 14.40 -20.50 -16.79
N ALA A 99 13.14 -20.48 -16.34
CA ALA A 99 11.98 -20.35 -17.21
C ALA A 99 11.81 -18.94 -17.78
N VAL A 100 12.64 -17.98 -17.32
CA VAL A 100 12.68 -16.55 -17.70
C VAL A 100 11.44 -15.78 -17.26
N LEU A 101 10.23 -16.23 -17.64
CA LEU A 101 8.96 -15.62 -17.24
C LEU A 101 7.82 -16.68 -17.31
N PRO A 102 7.39 -17.24 -16.17
CA PRO A 102 6.28 -18.20 -16.10
C PRO A 102 4.97 -17.64 -16.66
N ARG A 103 4.16 -18.49 -17.31
CA ARG A 103 2.91 -18.07 -17.98
C ARG A 103 1.94 -17.30 -17.08
N TYR A 104 1.78 -17.71 -15.83
CA TYR A 104 0.85 -17.06 -14.90
C TYR A 104 1.24 -15.60 -14.55
N LEU A 105 2.50 -15.21 -14.73
CA LEU A 105 3.00 -13.85 -14.49
C LEU A 105 3.01 -12.97 -15.75
N GLN A 106 2.92 -13.57 -16.94
CA GLN A 106 3.10 -12.87 -18.21
C GLN A 106 2.09 -11.74 -18.40
N VAL A 107 0.80 -11.99 -18.14
CA VAL A 107 -0.27 -10.99 -18.27
C VAL A 107 -0.04 -9.82 -17.32
N GLN A 108 0.33 -10.11 -16.06
CA GLN A 108 0.59 -9.06 -15.06
C GLN A 108 1.85 -8.25 -15.42
N LEU A 109 2.90 -8.90 -15.92
CA LEU A 109 4.11 -8.21 -16.37
C LEU A 109 3.80 -7.31 -17.58
N ALA A 110 3.04 -7.79 -18.57
CA ALA A 110 2.67 -6.97 -19.74
C ALA A 110 1.86 -5.75 -19.33
N ARG A 111 0.92 -5.93 -18.39
CA ARG A 111 0.18 -4.83 -17.79
C ARG A 111 1.11 -3.86 -17.07
N MET A 112 2.05 -4.38 -16.28
CA MET A 112 3.03 -3.59 -15.55
C MET A 112 3.93 -2.76 -16.48
N LEU A 113 4.41 -3.35 -17.58
CA LEU A 113 5.21 -2.66 -18.59
C LEU A 113 4.39 -1.60 -19.34
N TYR A 114 3.12 -1.88 -19.60
CA TYR A 114 2.20 -0.90 -20.17
C TYR A 114 1.91 0.25 -19.21
N ASP A 115 1.58 -0.03 -17.96
CA ASP A 115 1.27 0.98 -16.96
C ASP A 115 2.52 1.83 -16.65
N TYR A 116 3.70 1.21 -16.54
CA TYR A 116 4.98 1.90 -16.34
C TYR A 116 5.53 2.56 -17.62
N ARG A 117 4.80 2.53 -18.76
CA ARG A 117 5.37 2.78 -20.09
C ARG A 117 5.98 4.19 -20.29
N THR A 118 5.83 5.08 -19.33
CA THR A 118 6.27 6.48 -19.39
C THR A 118 7.48 6.76 -18.48
N GLY A 119 7.82 5.86 -17.53
CA GLY A 119 8.86 6.05 -16.51
C GLY A 119 10.22 5.35 -16.74
N TRP A 120 10.34 4.58 -17.82
CA TRP A 120 11.50 3.80 -18.26
C TRP A 120 12.22 4.31 -19.54
N PRO A 121 11.77 5.34 -20.31
CA PRO A 121 12.50 5.86 -21.46
C PRO A 121 13.99 6.16 -21.21
N GLY A 122 14.35 6.71 -20.04
CA GLY A 122 15.75 6.97 -19.67
C GLY A 122 16.51 5.78 -19.07
N LEU A 123 15.84 4.63 -18.95
CA LEU A 123 16.36 3.42 -18.29
C LEU A 123 16.51 2.24 -19.27
N LEU A 124 16.17 2.42 -20.56
CA LEU A 124 16.28 1.36 -21.58
C LEU A 124 17.72 0.93 -21.83
N ASP A 125 18.66 1.87 -21.65
CA ASP A 125 20.10 1.64 -21.80
C ASP A 125 20.74 1.04 -20.53
N ASP A 126 19.99 0.96 -19.43
CA ASP A 126 20.42 0.37 -18.15
C ASP A 126 19.37 -0.62 -17.63
N PRO A 127 19.43 -1.90 -18.09
CA PRO A 127 18.50 -2.94 -17.67
C PRO A 127 18.45 -3.12 -16.15
N GLU A 128 19.57 -2.97 -15.44
CA GLU A 128 19.63 -3.19 -14.00
C GLU A 128 18.83 -2.11 -13.25
N ALA A 129 19.03 -0.84 -13.62
CA ALA A 129 18.24 0.27 -13.07
C ALA A 129 16.75 0.17 -13.42
N LEU A 130 16.42 -0.27 -14.65
CA LEU A 130 15.04 -0.55 -15.03
C LEU A 130 14.41 -1.63 -14.14
N GLY A 131 15.14 -2.71 -13.89
CA GLY A 131 14.71 -3.80 -13.02
C GLY A 131 14.38 -3.35 -11.59
N VAL A 132 15.23 -2.51 -10.99
CA VAL A 132 15.00 -1.95 -9.65
C VAL A 132 13.71 -1.10 -9.59
N ARG A 133 13.46 -0.30 -10.63
CA ARG A 133 12.26 0.54 -10.72
C ARG A 133 11.00 -0.29 -10.93
N LEU A 134 11.05 -1.27 -11.84
CA LEU A 134 9.94 -2.19 -12.09
C LEU A 134 9.59 -3.02 -10.85
N HIS A 135 10.58 -3.43 -10.05
CA HIS A 135 10.32 -4.09 -8.77
C HIS A 135 9.61 -3.18 -7.75
N SER A 136 10.00 -1.90 -7.69
CA SER A 136 9.32 -0.94 -6.82
C SER A 136 7.87 -0.72 -7.25
N TRP A 137 7.60 -0.77 -8.56
CA TRP A 137 6.27 -0.66 -9.16
C TRP A 137 5.42 -1.94 -9.05
N SER A 138 6.04 -3.11 -8.96
CA SER A 138 5.33 -4.39 -8.94
C SER A 138 4.45 -4.60 -7.70
N ARG A 139 4.61 -3.78 -6.66
CA ARG A 139 3.75 -3.70 -5.46
C ARG A 139 2.30 -3.27 -5.74
N TYR A 140 2.04 -2.65 -6.91
CA TYR A 140 0.67 -2.34 -7.38
C TYR A 140 -0.02 -3.54 -8.04
N TYR A 141 0.70 -4.65 -8.21
CA TYR A 141 0.24 -5.89 -8.81
C TYR A 141 0.25 -6.98 -7.75
N GLY A 142 -0.02 -8.21 -8.15
CA GLY A 142 -0.12 -9.28 -7.20
C GLY A 142 1.20 -9.57 -6.48
N GLU A 143 1.11 -10.04 -5.24
CA GLU A 143 2.28 -10.34 -4.39
C GLU A 143 3.20 -11.37 -5.09
N ARG A 144 2.62 -12.23 -5.94
CA ARG A 144 3.37 -13.19 -6.77
C ARG A 144 4.27 -12.49 -7.78
N LEU A 145 3.75 -11.49 -8.51
CA LEU A 145 4.57 -10.68 -9.41
C LEU A 145 5.60 -9.88 -8.63
N GLU A 146 5.20 -9.28 -7.50
CA GLU A 146 6.13 -8.54 -6.63
C GLU A 146 7.34 -9.39 -6.24
N LYS A 147 7.08 -10.61 -5.76
CA LYS A 147 8.10 -11.58 -5.35
C LYS A 147 9.01 -12.01 -6.50
N PHE A 148 8.44 -12.25 -7.69
CA PHE A 148 9.23 -12.55 -8.89
C PHE A 148 10.13 -11.36 -9.27
N CYS A 149 9.60 -10.15 -9.20
CA CYS A 149 10.31 -8.92 -9.55
C CYS A 149 11.49 -8.59 -8.62
N GLN A 150 11.63 -9.25 -7.47
CA GLN A 150 12.80 -9.10 -6.58
C GLN A 150 14.12 -9.50 -7.26
N ASN A 151 14.06 -10.35 -8.30
CA ASN A 151 15.20 -10.58 -9.18
C ASN A 151 15.29 -9.44 -10.23
N THR A 152 15.73 -8.27 -9.76
CA THR A 152 15.76 -7.03 -10.55
C THR A 152 16.59 -7.18 -11.83
N ALA A 153 17.72 -7.88 -11.76
CA ALA A 153 18.56 -8.13 -12.92
C ALA A 153 17.81 -8.92 -14.02
N LEU A 154 17.16 -10.04 -13.68
CA LEU A 154 16.37 -10.81 -14.66
C LEU A 154 15.22 -9.95 -15.21
N LEU A 155 14.50 -9.26 -14.33
CA LEU A 155 13.35 -8.42 -14.69
C LEU A 155 13.72 -7.33 -15.70
N GLY A 156 14.84 -6.65 -15.47
CA GLY A 156 15.38 -5.63 -16.35
C GLY A 156 15.68 -6.15 -17.75
N HIS A 157 16.45 -7.24 -17.83
CA HIS A 157 16.80 -7.89 -19.10
C HIS A 157 15.57 -8.37 -19.88
N VAL A 158 14.59 -8.98 -19.18
CA VAL A 158 13.32 -9.43 -19.77
C VAL A 158 12.50 -8.25 -20.28
N ALA A 159 12.38 -7.19 -19.48
CA ALA A 159 11.67 -5.99 -19.88
C ALA A 159 12.30 -5.38 -21.15
N VAL A 160 13.61 -5.12 -21.14
CA VAL A 160 14.31 -4.54 -22.30
C VAL A 160 14.15 -5.42 -23.53
N ALA A 161 14.30 -6.75 -23.41
CA ALA A 161 14.11 -7.68 -24.52
C ALA A 161 12.68 -7.64 -25.09
N LEU A 162 11.65 -7.69 -24.24
CA LEU A 162 10.24 -7.64 -24.68
C LEU A 162 9.89 -6.31 -25.38
N LEU A 163 10.60 -5.25 -25.04
CA LEU A 163 10.23 -3.88 -25.39
C LEU A 163 11.03 -3.32 -26.57
N LEU A 164 12.30 -3.72 -26.70
CA LEU A 164 13.19 -3.25 -27.77
C LEU A 164 13.28 -4.20 -28.96
N SER A 165 12.91 -5.48 -28.81
CA SER A 165 12.94 -6.39 -29.95
C SER A 165 11.90 -5.98 -30.98
N GLY A 166 12.35 -5.41 -32.09
CA GLY A 166 11.57 -5.28 -33.33
C GLY A 166 11.62 -6.58 -34.13
N GLU A 167 10.84 -6.67 -35.22
CA GLU A 167 10.77 -7.86 -36.07
C GLU A 167 12.13 -8.27 -36.71
N ASP A 168 13.15 -7.38 -36.69
CA ASP A 168 14.43 -7.60 -37.40
C ASP A 168 15.71 -7.42 -36.56
N GLU A 169 15.64 -7.19 -35.23
CA GLU A 169 16.84 -6.95 -34.41
C GLU A 169 16.93 -7.92 -33.21
N PRO A 170 17.95 -8.81 -33.16
CA PRO A 170 18.07 -9.82 -32.11
C PRO A 170 18.36 -9.17 -30.75
N SER A 171 17.64 -9.59 -29.71
CA SER A 171 17.90 -9.13 -28.34
C SER A 171 19.28 -9.61 -27.86
N PRO A 172 20.11 -8.75 -27.27
CA PRO A 172 21.37 -9.18 -26.66
C PRO A 172 21.17 -9.91 -25.31
N TYR A 173 19.94 -9.90 -24.77
CA TYR A 173 19.65 -10.36 -23.40
C TYR A 173 18.88 -11.69 -23.34
N ILE A 174 18.09 -12.00 -24.37
CA ILE A 174 17.30 -13.24 -24.46
C ILE A 174 17.48 -13.82 -25.86
N GLU A 175 17.73 -15.12 -25.93
CA GLU A 175 17.82 -15.83 -27.20
C GLU A 175 16.50 -15.72 -27.99
N SER A 176 16.60 -15.52 -29.31
CA SER A 176 15.45 -15.17 -30.16
C SER A 176 14.30 -16.16 -30.07
N SER A 177 14.56 -17.47 -30.10
CA SER A 177 13.50 -18.48 -30.01
C SER A 177 12.76 -18.47 -28.66
N THR A 178 13.45 -18.12 -27.57
CA THR A 178 12.83 -17.95 -26.24
C THR A 178 11.96 -16.70 -26.20
N LEU A 179 12.43 -15.60 -26.80
CA LEU A 179 11.69 -14.36 -26.86
C LEU A 179 10.45 -14.46 -27.75
N ASP A 180 10.57 -15.11 -28.91
CA ASP A 180 9.45 -15.35 -29.82
C ASP A 180 8.33 -16.14 -29.13
N ARG A 181 8.70 -17.18 -28.38
CA ARG A 181 7.75 -17.97 -27.58
C ARG A 181 7.07 -17.15 -26.49
N LEU A 182 7.80 -16.25 -25.83
CA LEU A 182 7.23 -15.34 -24.82
C LEU A 182 6.25 -14.36 -25.45
N ILE A 183 6.61 -13.78 -26.59
CA ILE A 183 5.75 -12.86 -27.34
C ILE A 183 4.49 -13.58 -27.85
N GLU A 184 4.61 -14.79 -28.36
CA GLU A 184 3.47 -15.61 -28.78
C GLU A 184 2.51 -15.89 -27.61
N SER A 185 3.04 -16.29 -26.46
CA SER A 185 2.25 -16.56 -25.24
C SER A 185 1.60 -15.28 -24.69
N LEU A 186 2.30 -14.16 -24.71
CA LEU A 186 1.76 -12.85 -24.35
C LEU A 186 0.68 -12.36 -25.33
N ASN A 187 0.73 -12.77 -26.60
CA ASN A 187 -0.22 -12.37 -27.61
C ASN A 187 -1.46 -13.28 -27.69
N SER A 188 -1.46 -14.44 -27.02
CA SER A 188 -2.62 -15.35 -27.02
C SER A 188 -3.83 -14.75 -26.29
N GLU A 189 -3.59 -13.88 -25.32
CA GLU A 189 -4.61 -13.14 -24.57
C GLU A 189 -4.84 -11.73 -25.17
N ARG A 190 -6.10 -11.37 -25.44
CA ARG A 190 -6.44 -10.12 -26.15
C ARG A 190 -5.96 -8.86 -25.41
N GLN A 191 -6.00 -8.87 -24.08
CA GLN A 191 -5.63 -7.72 -23.25
C GLN A 191 -4.11 -7.52 -23.19
N SER A 192 -3.35 -8.59 -22.95
CA SER A 192 -1.89 -8.53 -22.91
C SER A 192 -1.27 -8.18 -24.25
N ARG A 193 -1.86 -8.65 -25.36
CA ARG A 193 -1.47 -8.23 -26.71
C ARG A 193 -1.52 -6.71 -26.88
N ARG A 194 -2.61 -6.09 -26.43
CA ARG A 194 -2.79 -4.62 -26.51
C ARG A 194 -1.78 -3.89 -25.64
N TRP A 195 -1.60 -4.32 -24.39
CA TRP A 195 -0.65 -3.73 -23.45
C TRP A 195 0.79 -3.79 -23.95
N LEU A 196 1.23 -4.96 -24.43
CA LEU A 196 2.58 -5.14 -24.94
C LEU A 196 2.82 -4.32 -26.21
N HIS A 197 1.84 -4.27 -27.12
CA HIS A 197 1.92 -3.45 -28.33
C HIS A 197 2.13 -1.96 -27.99
N ASP A 198 1.33 -1.42 -27.08
CA ASP A 198 1.40 0.00 -26.71
C ASP A 198 2.69 0.33 -25.93
N ALA A 199 3.20 -0.60 -25.11
CA ALA A 199 4.48 -0.47 -24.42
C ALA A 199 5.66 -0.47 -25.41
N ARG A 200 5.68 -1.41 -26.38
CA ARG A 200 6.70 -1.47 -27.45
C ARG A 200 6.69 -0.22 -28.32
N HIS A 201 5.50 0.26 -28.69
CA HIS A 201 5.35 1.50 -29.45
C HIS A 201 5.86 2.73 -28.69
N SER A 202 5.80 2.72 -27.36
CA SER A 202 6.36 3.79 -26.52
C SER A 202 7.89 3.73 -26.47
N ALA A 203 8.48 2.53 -26.36
CA ALA A 203 9.94 2.34 -26.40
C ALA A 203 10.57 2.75 -27.73
N SER A 204 9.94 2.38 -28.86
CA SER A 204 10.48 2.68 -30.20
C SER A 204 10.56 4.18 -30.49
N LYS A 205 9.64 4.99 -29.93
CA LYS A 205 9.67 6.46 -30.00
C LYS A 205 10.83 7.12 -29.24
N VAL A 206 11.42 6.44 -28.26
CA VAL A 206 12.54 6.99 -27.46
C VAL A 206 13.87 6.82 -28.21
N ARG A 207 14.05 5.68 -28.89
CA ARG A 207 15.26 5.37 -29.66
C ARG A 207 15.52 6.34 -30.81
N THR A 208 14.47 6.94 -31.37
CA THR A 208 14.59 7.97 -32.42
C THR A 208 15.06 9.33 -31.91
N ARG A 209 14.99 9.60 -30.59
CA ARG A 209 15.45 10.86 -29.97
C ARG A 209 16.89 10.83 -29.48
N ASN A 210 17.43 9.68 -29.11
CA ASN A 210 18.77 9.57 -28.51
C ASN A 210 19.95 9.73 -29.52
N PHE A 211 19.68 10.14 -30.76
CA PHE A 211 20.74 10.47 -31.74
C PHE A 211 21.29 11.91 -31.65
N GLN A 212 20.83 12.74 -30.71
CA GLN A 212 21.43 14.06 -30.46
C GLN A 212 21.91 14.15 -29.01
N ARG A 213 23.23 13.96 -28.85
CA ARG A 213 23.95 14.08 -27.58
C ARG A 213 23.90 15.54 -27.11
N ALA A 214 23.11 15.83 -26.07
CA ALA A 214 23.11 17.14 -25.42
C ALA A 214 24.50 17.43 -24.85
N ALA A 215 25.11 18.52 -25.29
CA ALA A 215 26.42 18.95 -24.87
C ALA A 215 26.39 19.36 -23.39
N SER A 216 27.15 18.64 -22.57
CA SER A 216 27.49 19.03 -21.22
C SER A 216 28.29 20.34 -21.24
N GLY A 217 27.75 21.42 -20.66
CA GLY A 217 28.52 22.63 -20.41
C GLY A 217 27.74 23.69 -19.65
N GLY A 218 28.23 24.06 -18.46
CA GLY A 218 27.91 25.35 -17.83
C GLY A 218 27.64 25.32 -16.33
N SER A 219 28.70 25.20 -15.52
CA SER A 219 28.66 25.58 -14.11
C SER A 219 28.35 27.08 -13.97
N GLY A 220 27.27 27.42 -13.26
CA GLY A 220 26.93 28.79 -12.87
C GLY A 220 26.13 28.78 -11.58
N THR A 221 26.72 29.32 -10.52
CA THR A 221 26.11 29.49 -9.19
C THR A 221 24.97 30.51 -9.24
N GLY A 222 23.73 30.03 -9.28
CA GLY A 222 22.52 30.76 -8.95
C GLY A 222 21.59 29.78 -8.24
N ALA A 223 20.97 30.17 -7.13
CA ALA A 223 20.11 29.30 -6.33
C ALA A 223 19.12 28.55 -7.23
N GLU A 224 19.34 27.24 -7.40
CA GLU A 224 18.60 26.39 -8.32
C GLU A 224 17.10 26.49 -8.03
N ARG A 225 16.35 27.08 -8.96
CA ARG A 225 14.89 26.98 -9.01
C ARG A 225 14.56 25.52 -9.35
N ARG A 226 14.35 24.67 -8.34
CA ARG A 226 13.75 23.34 -8.53
C ARG A 226 12.35 23.54 -9.12
N PRO A 227 12.02 22.94 -10.27
CA PRO A 227 10.66 22.96 -10.80
C PRO A 227 9.68 22.35 -9.79
N ALA A 228 8.43 22.82 -9.77
CA ALA A 228 7.41 22.27 -8.88
C ALA A 228 7.23 20.76 -9.13
N ALA A 229 7.29 19.95 -8.08
CA ALA A 229 7.09 18.51 -8.16
C ALA A 229 5.58 18.17 -8.17
N LEU A 230 5.22 17.04 -8.80
CA LEU A 230 3.84 16.53 -8.80
C LEU A 230 3.29 16.21 -7.40
N THR A 231 4.19 16.04 -6.43
CA THR A 231 3.91 15.78 -5.01
C THR A 231 3.81 17.05 -4.18
N ASP A 232 4.11 18.23 -4.75
CA ASP A 232 3.97 19.49 -4.05
C ASP A 232 2.49 19.85 -3.86
N PRO A 233 2.06 20.21 -2.64
CA PRO A 233 0.70 20.67 -2.40
C PRO A 233 0.38 21.94 -3.20
N ARG A 234 -0.89 22.10 -3.58
CA ARG A 234 -1.40 23.35 -4.18
C ARG A 234 -2.14 24.17 -3.13
N LEU A 235 -1.84 25.46 -3.04
CA LEU A 235 -2.58 26.37 -2.19
C LEU A 235 -3.73 27.03 -2.95
N GLN A 236 -4.87 27.20 -2.29
CA GLN A 236 -6.04 27.88 -2.83
C GLN A 236 -6.66 28.78 -1.77
N LEU A 237 -7.29 29.88 -2.20
CA LEU A 237 -8.08 30.74 -1.33
C LEU A 237 -9.56 30.70 -1.73
N LYS A 238 -10.45 30.62 -0.74
CA LYS A 238 -11.90 30.75 -0.94
C LYS A 238 -12.41 31.96 -0.17
N LEU A 239 -13.19 32.81 -0.84
CA LEU A 239 -13.82 33.96 -0.21
C LEU A 239 -15.11 33.50 0.49
N GLN A 240 -15.15 33.60 1.82
CA GLN A 240 -16.32 33.24 2.63
C GLN A 240 -16.59 34.37 3.61
N ASN A 241 -17.84 34.84 3.68
CA ASN A 241 -18.24 35.90 4.61
C ASN A 241 -17.35 37.18 4.57
N GLY A 242 -16.79 37.51 3.40
CA GLY A 242 -15.93 38.68 3.22
C GLY A 242 -14.46 38.50 3.65
N ALA A 243 -14.06 37.32 4.12
CA ALA A 243 -12.67 36.98 4.43
C ALA A 243 -12.16 35.83 3.54
N TRP A 244 -10.86 35.86 3.23
CA TRP A 244 -10.20 34.75 2.54
C TRP A 244 -9.89 33.62 3.50
N HIS A 245 -10.29 32.40 3.17
CA HIS A 245 -9.92 31.17 3.86
C HIS A 245 -8.92 30.39 3.01
N ALA A 246 -7.83 29.93 3.62
CA ALA A 246 -6.74 29.24 2.95
C ALA A 246 -6.91 27.72 3.02
N TYR A 247 -6.72 27.05 1.88
CA TYR A 247 -6.81 25.59 1.77
C TYR A 247 -5.58 25.03 1.06
N ALA A 248 -5.15 23.84 1.49
CA ALA A 248 -4.14 23.05 0.81
C ALA A 248 -4.78 21.83 0.13
N VAL A 249 -4.52 21.67 -1.16
CA VAL A 249 -4.85 20.47 -1.93
C VAL A 249 -3.60 19.59 -1.95
N ILE A 250 -3.65 18.49 -1.21
CA ILE A 250 -2.56 17.51 -1.15
C ILE A 250 -2.75 16.51 -2.31
N PRO A 251 -1.76 16.32 -3.18
CA PRO A 251 -1.85 15.38 -4.29
C PRO A 251 -1.78 13.92 -3.79
N ASP A 252 -2.19 12.97 -4.64
CA ASP A 252 -1.99 11.54 -4.39
C ASP A 252 -0.48 11.23 -4.28
N LEU A 253 -0.05 10.70 -3.14
CA LEU A 253 1.36 10.40 -2.86
C LEU A 253 1.76 8.96 -3.23
N LYS A 254 0.86 8.15 -3.81
CA LYS A 254 1.20 6.84 -4.42
C LYS A 254 2.49 6.87 -5.25
N PRO A 255 2.73 7.86 -6.14
CA PRO A 255 3.93 7.88 -6.97
C PRO A 255 5.25 7.85 -6.18
N LEU A 256 5.26 8.26 -4.90
CA LEU A 256 6.45 8.16 -4.05
C LEU A 256 6.91 6.73 -3.82
N GLN A 257 6.06 5.72 -4.06
CA GLN A 257 6.47 4.32 -4.01
C GLN A 257 7.60 4.00 -4.99
N LEU A 258 7.57 4.61 -6.18
CA LEU A 258 8.55 4.37 -7.24
C LEU A 258 9.95 4.84 -6.90
N THR A 259 10.03 5.89 -6.07
CA THR A 259 11.27 6.56 -5.72
C THR A 259 11.72 6.22 -4.30
N LEU A 260 10.78 5.95 -3.38
CA LEU A 260 11.01 5.81 -1.95
C LEU A 260 10.10 4.72 -1.32
N PRO A 261 10.35 3.41 -1.55
CA PRO A 261 9.50 2.33 -1.05
C PRO A 261 9.33 2.32 0.48
N MET A 262 10.36 2.69 1.23
CA MET A 262 10.30 2.78 2.70
C MET A 262 9.35 3.88 3.21
N VAL A 263 9.13 4.92 2.41
CA VAL A 263 8.18 6.01 2.73
C VAL A 263 6.75 5.54 2.47
N TYR A 264 6.54 4.71 1.44
CA TYR A 264 5.24 4.13 1.11
C TYR A 264 4.67 3.28 2.24
N ASP A 265 5.47 2.37 2.81
CA ASP A 265 5.01 1.45 3.85
C ASP A 265 4.56 2.21 5.12
N GLU A 266 5.19 3.35 5.40
CA GLU A 266 4.78 4.26 6.47
C GLU A 266 3.53 5.07 6.10
N LEU A 267 3.43 5.60 4.88
CA LEU A 267 2.23 6.32 4.41
C LEU A 267 0.97 5.45 4.48
N ARG A 268 1.11 4.14 4.22
CA ARG A 268 0.02 3.14 4.30
C ARG A 268 -0.55 2.99 5.72
N ASN A 269 0.31 3.10 6.73
CA ASN A 269 -0.01 2.67 8.10
C ASN A 269 -0.08 3.83 9.12
N SER A 270 0.52 4.98 8.81
CA SER A 270 0.71 6.08 9.76
C SER A 270 -0.27 7.25 9.53
N ARG A 271 -0.75 7.86 10.64
CA ARG A 271 -1.47 9.16 10.59
C ARG A 271 -0.53 10.28 10.18
N ALA A 272 -1.05 11.29 9.49
CA ALA A 272 -0.27 12.47 9.11
C ALA A 272 -0.83 13.77 9.69
N SER A 273 0.04 14.74 9.90
CA SER A 273 -0.32 16.12 10.25
C SER A 273 0.15 17.07 9.17
N VAL A 274 -0.64 18.11 8.91
CA VAL A 274 -0.35 19.17 7.94
C VAL A 274 0.01 20.45 8.68
N ALA A 275 1.13 21.07 8.33
CA ALA A 275 1.55 22.33 8.91
C ALA A 275 0.49 23.42 8.66
N GLY A 276 0.07 24.13 9.71
CA GLY A 276 -0.94 25.18 9.63
C GLY A 276 -2.39 24.71 9.77
N SER A 277 -2.64 23.39 9.74
CA SER A 277 -3.96 22.81 10.00
C SER A 277 -4.06 22.21 11.40
N LYS A 278 -5.29 22.18 11.94
CA LYS A 278 -5.63 21.41 13.15
C LYS A 278 -6.08 19.99 12.83
N GLU A 279 -6.30 19.69 11.55
CA GLU A 279 -6.80 18.40 11.09
C GLU A 279 -5.68 17.35 11.08
N ILE A 280 -6.01 16.13 11.55
CA ILE A 280 -5.12 14.97 11.47
C ILE A 280 -5.63 14.10 10.32
N ILE A 281 -4.76 13.88 9.34
CA ILE A 281 -5.02 12.98 8.22
C ILE A 281 -4.91 11.54 8.71
N ARG A 282 -5.95 10.74 8.43
CA ARG A 282 -6.02 9.33 8.81
C ARG A 282 -5.00 8.49 8.05
N ASN A 283 -4.69 7.32 8.60
CA ASN A 283 -3.76 6.34 8.05
C ASN A 283 -4.13 6.02 6.59
N GLY A 284 -3.15 5.99 5.69
CA GLY A 284 -3.38 5.62 4.28
C GLY A 284 -4.16 6.65 3.45
N ALA A 285 -4.71 7.71 4.03
CA ALA A 285 -5.52 8.69 3.28
C ALA A 285 -4.70 9.49 2.27
N LEU A 286 -3.40 9.68 2.51
CA LEU A 286 -2.45 10.30 1.58
C LEU A 286 -2.19 9.47 0.31
N MET A 287 -2.63 8.21 0.30
CA MET A 287 -2.57 7.33 -0.87
C MET A 287 -3.74 7.55 -1.82
N TYR A 288 -4.60 8.54 -1.56
CA TYR A 288 -5.79 8.82 -2.36
C TYR A 288 -5.99 10.32 -2.49
N ALA A 289 -6.73 10.75 -3.52
CA ALA A 289 -7.15 12.14 -3.65
C ALA A 289 -8.08 12.51 -2.49
N MET A 290 -7.73 13.57 -1.76
CA MET A 290 -8.46 14.01 -0.57
C MET A 290 -9.15 15.36 -0.76
N ALA A 291 -10.11 15.66 0.12
CA ALA A 291 -10.69 17.00 0.16
C ALA A 291 -9.60 18.03 0.55
N PRO A 292 -9.69 19.29 0.07
CA PRO A 292 -8.75 20.33 0.47
C PRO A 292 -8.78 20.57 1.98
N VAL A 293 -7.60 20.62 2.61
CA VAL A 293 -7.42 20.81 4.05
C VAL A 293 -7.37 22.30 4.39
N GLU A 294 -8.19 22.76 5.33
CA GLU A 294 -8.18 24.17 5.75
C GLU A 294 -6.95 24.50 6.60
N LEU A 295 -6.35 25.66 6.33
CA LEU A 295 -5.16 26.19 7.01
C LEU A 295 -5.57 27.36 7.93
N SER A 296 -5.60 27.09 9.23
CA SER A 296 -5.86 28.11 10.27
C SER A 296 -4.66 29.03 10.54
N ARG A 297 -3.46 28.56 10.24
CA ARG A 297 -2.20 29.30 10.32
C ARG A 297 -1.44 29.09 9.02
N TRP A 298 -0.78 30.13 8.52
CA TRP A 298 0.04 29.98 7.33
C TRP A 298 1.26 29.09 7.63
N PRO A 299 1.52 28.04 6.82
CA PRO A 299 2.61 27.12 7.10
C PRO A 299 3.97 27.81 6.98
N SER A 300 4.86 27.54 7.94
CA SER A 300 6.21 28.09 7.91
C SER A 300 7.07 27.38 6.85
N PRO A 301 7.86 28.10 6.02
CA PRO A 301 8.81 27.48 5.10
C PRO A 301 9.93 26.69 5.79
N THR A 302 10.14 26.90 7.10
CA THR A 302 11.17 26.24 7.91
C THR A 302 10.70 24.93 8.53
N GLU A 303 9.40 24.66 8.53
CA GLU A 303 8.81 23.46 9.11
C GLU A 303 8.37 22.52 7.98
N PRO A 304 8.52 21.18 8.13
CA PRO A 304 7.99 20.23 7.17
C PRO A 304 6.48 20.41 7.00
N PHE A 305 6.02 20.56 5.76
CA PHE A 305 4.60 20.76 5.48
C PHE A 305 3.75 19.53 5.87
N LEU A 306 4.30 18.33 5.70
CA LEU A 306 3.65 17.06 6.01
C LEU A 306 4.55 16.23 6.91
N GLN A 307 3.98 15.65 7.97
CA GLN A 307 4.69 14.76 8.90
C GLN A 307 3.82 13.57 9.28
N LEU A 308 4.42 12.38 9.34
CA LEU A 308 3.82 11.15 9.83
C LEU A 308 4.12 10.97 11.32
N LYS A 309 3.09 10.71 12.12
CA LYS A 309 3.18 10.69 13.59
C LYS A 309 4.03 9.54 14.15
N THR A 310 3.95 8.38 13.51
CA THR A 310 4.58 7.12 13.96
C THR A 310 5.82 6.74 13.17
N ALA A 311 6.13 7.48 12.10
CA ALA A 311 7.25 7.17 11.23
C ALA A 311 8.60 7.65 11.82
N SER A 312 9.68 6.99 11.40
CA SER A 312 11.03 7.38 11.76
C SER A 312 11.39 8.80 11.30
N THR A 313 12.36 9.43 11.99
CA THR A 313 12.88 10.75 11.60
C THR A 313 13.41 10.78 10.16
N GLN A 314 14.03 9.69 9.71
CA GLN A 314 14.54 9.57 8.34
C GLN A 314 13.42 9.59 7.30
N VAL A 315 12.32 8.87 7.55
CA VAL A 315 11.14 8.88 6.66
C VAL A 315 10.50 10.26 6.61
N ASN A 316 10.35 10.92 7.76
CA ASN A 316 9.80 12.27 7.83
C ASN A 316 10.68 13.31 7.11
N LEU A 317 12.01 13.18 7.13
CA LEU A 317 12.91 14.03 6.35
C LEU A 317 12.75 13.83 4.84
N LEU A 318 12.58 12.58 4.40
CA LEU A 318 12.32 12.27 3.00
C LEU A 318 10.99 12.88 2.53
N ILE A 319 9.92 12.73 3.31
CA ILE A 319 8.61 13.34 3.01
C ILE A 319 8.72 14.86 2.94
N ALA A 320 9.46 15.48 3.87
CA ALA A 320 9.69 16.93 3.88
C ALA A 320 10.40 17.45 2.62
N ASP A 321 11.23 16.63 1.98
CA ASP A 321 11.86 16.99 0.70
C ASP A 321 10.94 16.76 -0.51
N GLN A 322 10.02 15.79 -0.42
CA GLN A 322 9.10 15.46 -1.51
C GLN A 322 7.83 16.31 -1.55
N CYS A 323 7.38 16.87 -0.42
CA CYS A 323 6.14 17.64 -0.32
C CYS A 323 6.43 19.07 0.16
N ARG A 324 6.67 20.01 -0.77
CA ARG A 324 7.08 21.39 -0.43
C ARG A 324 6.04 22.43 -0.86
N ILE A 325 5.77 23.37 0.03
CA ILE A 325 5.01 24.59 -0.32
C ILE A 325 5.92 25.62 -1.00
N THR A 326 5.33 26.46 -1.84
CA THR A 326 6.03 27.61 -2.43
C THR A 326 6.59 28.50 -1.33
N ARG A 327 7.83 29.00 -1.50
CA ARG A 327 8.48 29.86 -0.51
C ARG A 327 7.98 31.30 -0.62
N GLY A 328 7.85 31.98 0.53
CA GLY A 328 7.56 33.41 0.64
C GLY A 328 8.69 34.30 0.07
N PRO A 329 8.65 35.63 0.28
CA PRO A 329 7.74 36.35 1.18
C PRO A 329 6.33 36.57 0.62
N TRP A 330 6.14 36.51 -0.71
CA TRP A 330 4.85 36.68 -1.38
C TRP A 330 4.33 35.36 -1.97
N TRP A 331 3.02 35.15 -1.81
CA TRP A 331 2.21 34.16 -2.52
C TRP A 331 1.11 34.89 -3.30
N VAL A 332 0.99 34.61 -4.59
CA VAL A 332 0.08 35.32 -5.51
C VAL A 332 -1.05 34.37 -5.87
N PHE A 333 -2.31 34.81 -5.72
CA PHE A 333 -3.48 34.01 -6.06
C PHE A 333 -4.31 34.71 -7.13
N ARG A 334 -4.57 34.05 -8.25
CA ARG A 334 -5.42 34.62 -9.31
C ARG A 334 -6.89 34.37 -8.99
N ARG A 335 -7.71 35.41 -9.09
CA ARG A 335 -9.16 35.32 -8.87
C ARG A 335 -9.89 35.14 -10.19
N LYS A 336 -10.77 34.13 -10.23
CA LYS A 336 -11.77 33.93 -11.29
C LYS A 336 -13.17 33.93 -10.66
N GLN A 337 -14.19 34.28 -11.45
CA GLN A 337 -15.57 34.34 -10.95
C GLN A 337 -16.11 32.93 -10.69
N GLY A 338 -16.58 32.66 -9.47
CA GLY A 338 -17.19 31.36 -9.11
C GLY A 338 -16.22 30.23 -8.74
N GLU A 339 -14.90 30.45 -8.84
CA GLU A 339 -13.87 29.46 -8.54
C GLU A 339 -12.99 29.87 -7.35
N PRO A 340 -12.37 28.90 -6.63
CA PRO A 340 -11.31 29.21 -5.68
C PRO A 340 -10.16 29.96 -6.36
N ALA A 341 -9.58 30.94 -5.69
CA ALA A 341 -8.41 31.64 -6.21
C ALA A 341 -7.20 30.70 -6.12
N THR A 342 -6.58 30.41 -7.26
CA THR A 342 -5.46 29.46 -7.37
C THR A 342 -4.13 30.18 -7.27
N GLU A 343 -3.16 29.56 -6.59
CA GLU A 343 -1.81 30.08 -6.52
C GLU A 343 -1.14 30.14 -7.91
N VAL A 344 -0.55 31.29 -8.22
CA VAL A 344 0.33 31.53 -9.37
C VAL A 344 1.76 31.36 -8.89
N LYS A 345 2.31 30.14 -9.04
CA LYS A 345 3.64 29.77 -8.47
C LYS A 345 4.78 30.64 -9.01
N GLY A 346 4.67 31.16 -10.23
CA GLY A 346 5.65 32.06 -10.83
C GLY A 346 5.65 33.49 -10.28
N LYS A 347 4.70 33.86 -9.43
CA LYS A 347 4.57 35.19 -8.79
C LYS A 347 4.48 36.36 -9.77
N PHE A 348 3.75 36.16 -10.87
CA PHE A 348 3.55 37.20 -11.86
C PHE A 348 2.10 37.63 -12.01
N VAL A 349 1.93 38.86 -12.45
CA VAL A 349 0.64 39.53 -12.61
C VAL A 349 0.50 40.08 -14.02
N ARG A 350 -0.73 40.06 -14.56
CA ARG A 350 -1.06 40.58 -15.89
C ARG A 350 -1.99 41.80 -15.83
N PRO A 351 -1.89 42.72 -16.80
CA PRO A 351 -2.87 43.77 -17.01
C PRO A 351 -4.31 43.21 -17.06
N GLY A 352 -5.25 43.94 -16.46
CA GLY A 352 -6.66 43.55 -16.34
C GLY A 352 -6.95 42.40 -15.35
N GLY A 353 -5.92 41.80 -14.76
CA GLY A 353 -6.06 40.67 -13.85
C GLY A 353 -6.45 41.05 -12.42
N LEU A 354 -7.24 40.18 -11.77
CA LEU A 354 -7.60 40.29 -10.36
C LEU A 354 -6.81 39.26 -9.55
N TYR A 355 -6.09 39.73 -8.54
CA TYR A 355 -5.24 38.89 -7.70
C TYR A 355 -5.46 39.16 -6.20
N CYS A 356 -5.16 38.15 -5.38
CA CYS A 356 -5.00 38.27 -3.94
C CYS A 356 -3.55 37.94 -3.59
N LEU A 357 -2.84 38.87 -2.95
CA LEU A 357 -1.47 38.71 -2.49
C LEU A 357 -1.48 38.35 -1.02
N ILE A 358 -0.79 37.28 -0.66
CA ILE A 358 -0.52 36.92 0.74
C ILE A 358 0.95 37.18 1.02
N ALA A 359 1.24 37.85 2.13
CA ALA A 359 2.59 38.18 2.57
C ALA A 359 2.81 37.88 4.04
N ALA A 360 4.08 37.68 4.42
CA ALA A 360 4.47 37.73 5.82
C ALA A 360 4.20 39.15 6.40
N PRO A 361 3.88 39.29 7.71
CA PRO A 361 3.42 40.55 8.29
C PRO A 361 4.45 41.69 8.23
N SER A 362 5.73 41.36 8.07
CA SER A 362 6.85 42.31 7.98
C SER A 362 7.09 42.87 6.58
N VAL A 363 6.27 42.49 5.59
CA VAL A 363 6.48 42.84 4.18
C VAL A 363 5.46 43.90 3.77
N SER A 364 5.96 45.05 3.34
CA SER A 364 5.11 46.15 2.84
C SER A 364 4.52 45.81 1.46
N PRO A 365 3.23 46.13 1.20
CA PRO A 365 2.61 45.88 -0.09
C PRO A 365 3.26 46.69 -1.22
N PRO A 366 3.09 46.27 -2.49
CA PRO A 366 3.53 47.05 -3.64
C PRO A 366 2.94 48.48 -3.60
N ASP A 367 3.79 49.49 -3.84
CA ASP A 367 3.39 50.90 -3.82
C ASP A 367 2.66 51.28 -5.13
N VAL A 368 1.43 50.78 -5.25
CA VAL A 368 0.54 51.04 -6.39
C VAL A 368 -0.86 51.37 -5.87
N ALA A 369 -1.52 52.35 -6.50
CA ALA A 369 -2.83 52.86 -6.06
C ALA A 369 -3.97 51.83 -6.09
N TRP A 370 -3.78 50.71 -6.77
CA TRP A 370 -4.74 49.65 -7.01
C TRP A 370 -4.42 48.36 -6.21
N CYS A 371 -3.64 48.51 -5.14
CA CYS A 371 -3.42 47.50 -4.11
C CYS A 371 -4.11 47.93 -2.81
N GLU A 372 -5.08 47.15 -2.34
CA GLU A 372 -5.88 47.45 -1.14
C GLU A 372 -5.76 46.32 -0.11
N PRO A 373 -5.75 46.61 1.21
CA PRO A 373 -5.79 45.58 2.24
C PRO A 373 -7.02 44.68 2.13
N ALA A 374 -6.86 43.38 2.40
CA ALA A 374 -7.93 42.39 2.42
C ALA A 374 -7.90 41.57 3.72
N SER A 375 -9.05 41.02 4.10
CA SER A 375 -9.17 40.16 5.29
C SER A 375 -8.82 38.71 4.95
N ILE A 376 -8.03 38.06 5.81
CA ILE A 376 -7.69 36.62 5.73
C ILE A 376 -7.90 35.95 7.09
N ALA A 377 -8.53 34.78 7.08
CA ALA A 377 -8.79 33.94 8.25
C ALA A 377 -7.67 32.92 8.49
N ALA A 378 -6.41 33.34 8.34
CA ALA A 378 -5.22 32.52 8.61
C ALA A 378 -4.19 33.35 9.37
N GLU A 379 -3.70 32.81 10.49
CA GLU A 379 -2.70 33.48 11.32
C GLU A 379 -1.32 33.53 10.65
N GLY A 380 -0.54 34.58 10.94
CA GLY A 380 0.87 34.70 10.52
C GLY A 380 1.09 35.30 9.14
N VAL A 381 0.05 35.82 8.48
CA VAL A 381 0.13 36.51 7.19
C VAL A 381 -0.82 37.71 7.10
N SER A 382 -0.58 38.57 6.11
CA SER A 382 -1.47 39.67 5.71
C SER A 382 -1.90 39.47 4.26
N ALA A 383 -3.12 39.89 3.92
CA ALA A 383 -3.68 39.76 2.58
C ALA A 383 -3.93 41.13 1.94
N TYR A 384 -3.73 41.21 0.62
CA TYR A 384 -3.97 42.41 -0.17
C TYR A 384 -4.68 42.05 -1.48
N SER A 385 -5.74 42.77 -1.82
CA SER A 385 -6.37 42.69 -3.14
C SER A 385 -5.58 43.54 -4.12
N LEU A 386 -5.23 42.95 -5.26
CA LEU A 386 -4.50 43.62 -6.33
C LEU A 386 -5.34 43.61 -7.60
N ARG A 387 -5.76 44.79 -8.08
CA ARG A 387 -6.57 44.95 -9.29
C ARG A 387 -5.74 45.59 -10.39
N VAL A 388 -5.08 44.77 -11.21
CA VAL A 388 -4.14 45.28 -12.21
C VAL A 388 -4.90 46.01 -13.31
N PRO A 389 -4.57 47.29 -13.61
CA PRO A 389 -5.15 48.02 -14.74
C PRO A 389 -4.84 47.37 -16.09
N ASP A 390 -5.64 47.65 -17.12
CA ASP A 390 -5.42 47.13 -18.48
C ASP A 390 -4.16 47.72 -19.16
N VAL A 391 -3.67 48.87 -18.67
CA VAL A 391 -2.45 49.52 -19.15
C VAL A 391 -1.59 49.90 -17.94
N LEU A 392 -0.34 49.47 -17.91
CA LEU A 392 0.61 49.73 -16.83
C LEU A 392 1.62 50.81 -17.23
N SER A 393 1.92 51.74 -16.31
CA SER A 393 3.00 52.70 -16.49
C SER A 393 4.36 52.08 -16.14
N ASP A 394 5.45 52.65 -16.67
CA ASP A 394 6.82 52.24 -16.28
C ASP A 394 7.07 52.36 -14.77
N SER A 395 6.41 53.30 -14.08
CA SER A 395 6.44 53.42 -12.63
C SER A 395 5.72 52.28 -11.91
N ASP A 396 4.56 51.84 -12.41
CA ASP A 396 3.82 50.71 -11.82
C ASP A 396 4.62 49.40 -11.98
N CYS A 397 5.20 49.18 -13.17
CA CYS A 397 6.05 48.03 -13.43
C CYS A 397 7.27 48.00 -12.49
N LYS A 398 7.92 49.15 -12.27
CA LYS A 398 9.03 49.26 -11.31
C LYS A 398 8.58 48.97 -9.87
N ALA A 399 7.41 49.45 -9.46
CA ALA A 399 6.89 49.22 -8.12
C ALA A 399 6.61 47.73 -7.85
N LEU A 400 6.01 47.02 -8.83
CA LEU A 400 5.74 45.59 -8.74
C LEU A 400 7.03 44.75 -8.70
N VAL A 401 8.00 45.09 -9.56
CA VAL A 401 9.32 44.43 -9.57
C VAL A 401 10.10 44.68 -8.28
N THR A 402 10.04 45.90 -7.73
CA THR A 402 10.65 46.23 -6.43
C THR A 402 10.04 45.42 -5.29
N ALA A 403 8.75 45.13 -5.36
CA ALA A 403 8.05 44.26 -4.41
C ALA A 403 8.34 42.75 -4.62
N GLY A 404 9.11 42.37 -5.65
CA GLY A 404 9.45 40.97 -5.97
C GLY A 404 8.40 40.22 -6.79
N LEU A 405 7.47 40.95 -7.43
CA LEU A 405 6.50 40.41 -8.38
C LEU A 405 6.99 40.65 -9.82
N SER A 406 6.79 39.69 -10.70
CA SER A 406 7.09 39.87 -12.12
C SER A 406 5.86 40.36 -12.89
N VAL A 407 6.05 41.27 -13.83
CA VAL A 407 5.00 41.66 -14.79
C VAL A 407 5.33 40.97 -16.10
N VAL A 408 4.40 40.20 -16.65
CA VAL A 408 4.63 39.58 -17.97
C VAL A 408 4.43 40.64 -19.05
N SER A 409 5.54 41.03 -19.68
CA SER A 409 5.65 41.90 -20.84
C SER A 409 5.28 41.18 -22.14
N ASP A 410 4.44 41.80 -22.96
CA ASP A 410 4.15 41.67 -24.41
C ASP A 410 4.00 40.27 -25.05
N LEU A 411 4.18 39.18 -24.28
CA LEU A 411 4.17 37.79 -24.71
C LEU A 411 3.36 36.93 -23.72
N SER A 412 2.44 36.11 -24.20
CA SER A 412 1.71 35.14 -23.37
C SER A 412 1.82 33.73 -23.93
N ILE A 413 2.10 32.75 -23.08
CA ILE A 413 2.12 31.33 -23.42
C ILE A 413 0.98 30.68 -22.66
N GLN A 414 0.04 30.02 -23.34
CA GLN A 414 -1.14 29.40 -22.72
C GLN A 414 -1.44 28.03 -23.31
N PRO A 415 -1.94 27.07 -22.53
CA PRO A 415 -2.44 25.81 -23.06
C PRO A 415 -3.71 26.02 -23.91
N VAL A 416 -3.82 25.33 -25.04
CA VAL A 416 -4.96 25.40 -25.97
C VAL A 416 -5.33 23.99 -26.46
N GLY A 417 -6.56 23.77 -26.93
CA GLY A 417 -7.01 22.43 -27.37
C GLY A 417 -7.68 21.60 -26.28
N VAL A 418 -7.51 20.27 -26.31
CA VAL A 418 -8.01 19.37 -25.24
C VAL A 418 -7.45 19.85 -23.91
N ALA A 419 -8.33 20.14 -22.95
CA ALA A 419 -8.00 20.89 -21.74
C ALA A 419 -6.81 20.25 -20.99
N ALA A 420 -5.79 21.06 -20.70
CA ALA A 420 -4.74 20.69 -19.76
C ALA A 420 -5.37 20.18 -18.45
N SER A 421 -4.86 19.07 -17.92
CA SER A 421 -5.28 18.46 -16.65
C SER A 421 -5.17 19.42 -15.45
N GLY A 422 -4.33 20.45 -15.57
CA GLY A 422 -4.22 21.54 -14.63
C GLY A 422 -3.62 22.77 -15.31
N TRP A 423 -4.07 23.96 -14.95
CA TRP A 423 -3.50 25.22 -15.41
C TRP A 423 -3.60 26.23 -14.27
N ASP A 424 -2.48 26.79 -13.83
CA ASP A 424 -2.46 27.87 -12.82
C ASP A 424 -2.94 29.22 -13.38
N GLY A 425 -3.32 29.24 -14.66
CA GLY A 425 -3.80 30.40 -15.38
C GLY A 425 -2.70 31.13 -16.14
N GLU A 426 -1.43 30.85 -15.86
CA GLU A 426 -0.40 31.85 -16.13
C GLU A 426 0.98 31.29 -16.49
N GLY A 427 1.50 30.24 -15.83
CA GLY A 427 2.86 29.73 -16.08
C GLY A 427 3.14 28.29 -15.68
N THR A 428 2.16 27.55 -15.17
CA THR A 428 2.29 26.12 -14.87
C THR A 428 1.10 25.38 -15.45
N ALA A 429 1.36 24.60 -16.51
CA ALA A 429 0.36 23.76 -17.15
C ALA A 429 0.68 22.29 -16.93
N GLU A 430 -0.36 21.47 -16.78
CA GLU A 430 -0.25 20.05 -16.54
C GLU A 430 -0.99 19.25 -17.62
N TRP A 431 -0.34 18.22 -18.16
CA TRP A 431 -0.94 17.30 -19.12
C TRP A 431 -0.73 15.85 -18.68
N LEU A 432 -1.53 14.93 -19.21
CA LEU A 432 -1.27 13.50 -19.05
C LEU A 432 -0.28 13.03 -20.11
N ALA A 433 0.60 12.11 -19.74
CA ALA A 433 1.53 11.49 -20.66
C ALA A 433 0.76 10.78 -21.79
N GLY A 434 1.08 11.14 -23.03
CA GLY A 434 0.36 10.68 -24.22
C GLY A 434 -0.62 11.69 -24.81
N GLU A 435 -0.98 12.75 -24.07
CA GLU A 435 -1.70 13.89 -24.63
C GLU A 435 -0.74 14.84 -25.36
N PRO A 436 -1.11 15.39 -26.54
CA PRO A 436 -0.33 16.43 -27.17
C PRO A 436 -0.44 17.72 -26.34
N ALA A 437 0.68 18.19 -25.78
CA ALA A 437 0.74 19.46 -25.06
C ALA A 437 0.70 20.62 -26.07
N LEU A 438 -0.51 21.06 -26.38
CA LEU A 438 -0.77 22.16 -27.31
C LEU A 438 -0.68 23.50 -26.57
N VAL A 439 0.19 24.39 -27.04
CA VAL A 439 0.41 25.72 -26.50
C VAL A 439 0.23 26.79 -27.56
N MET A 440 -0.38 27.90 -27.18
CA MET A 440 -0.46 29.12 -27.98
C MET A 440 0.48 30.15 -27.37
N ILE A 441 1.32 30.73 -28.23
CA ILE A 441 2.17 31.87 -27.92
C ILE A 441 1.57 33.08 -28.62
N ARG A 442 1.15 34.09 -27.87
CA ARG A 442 0.70 35.39 -28.39
C ARG A 442 1.73 36.45 -28.12
N ALA A 443 1.98 37.31 -29.10
CA ALA A 443 2.86 38.47 -29.00
C ALA A 443 2.10 39.73 -29.42
N GLU A 444 2.33 40.86 -28.75
CA GLU A 444 1.67 42.13 -29.13
C GLU A 444 2.15 42.69 -30.47
N GLN A 445 3.38 42.39 -30.87
CA GLN A 445 3.95 42.76 -32.17
C GLN A 445 4.27 41.49 -32.96
N ALA A 446 3.92 41.44 -34.25
CA ALA A 446 4.17 40.29 -35.12
C ALA A 446 5.68 40.07 -35.33
N PRO A 447 6.30 39.08 -34.64
CA PRO A 447 7.73 38.83 -34.78
C PRO A 447 8.00 38.06 -36.08
N LYS A 448 9.27 38.04 -36.53
CA LYS A 448 9.68 37.24 -37.70
C LYS A 448 10.09 35.81 -37.33
N LYS A 449 10.67 35.63 -36.14
CA LYS A 449 11.19 34.34 -35.64
C LYS A 449 10.97 34.19 -34.14
N CYS A 450 10.82 32.95 -33.71
CA CYS A 450 10.72 32.54 -32.31
C CYS A 450 11.81 31.54 -31.97
N ARG A 451 12.52 31.77 -30.85
CA ARG A 451 13.41 30.78 -30.25
C ARG A 451 12.72 30.17 -29.04
N LEU A 452 12.40 28.89 -29.13
CA LEU A 452 11.88 28.07 -28.04
C LEU A 452 13.05 27.32 -27.41
N THR A 453 13.09 27.18 -26.09
CA THR A 453 14.10 26.39 -25.39
C THR A 453 13.36 25.42 -24.47
N ILE A 454 13.50 24.11 -24.66
CA ILE A 454 12.86 23.10 -23.80
C ILE A 454 13.94 22.42 -22.99
N ASN A 455 13.92 22.55 -21.65
CA ASN A 455 14.94 22.00 -20.75
C ASN A 455 16.39 22.39 -21.13
N GLY A 456 16.57 23.56 -21.74
CA GLY A 456 17.87 24.04 -22.22
C GLY A 456 18.17 23.75 -23.69
N ASP A 457 17.40 22.88 -24.35
CA ASP A 457 17.58 22.56 -25.78
C ASP A 457 16.86 23.59 -26.68
N PRO A 458 17.59 24.28 -27.59
CA PRO A 458 17.02 25.33 -28.43
C PRO A 458 16.35 24.80 -29.71
N TYR A 459 15.17 25.31 -30.00
CA TYR A 459 14.39 25.10 -31.22
C TYR A 459 14.05 26.45 -31.85
N TYR A 460 14.26 26.56 -33.16
CA TYR A 460 13.92 27.77 -33.90
C TYR A 460 12.67 27.52 -34.73
N VAL A 461 11.66 28.37 -34.53
CA VAL A 461 10.37 28.27 -35.22
C VAL A 461 10.14 29.57 -35.99
N ASP A 462 9.83 29.44 -37.28
CA ASP A 462 9.44 30.58 -38.10
C ASP A 462 8.05 31.06 -37.68
N TRP A 463 7.90 32.38 -37.55
CA TRP A 463 6.61 32.97 -37.18
C TRP A 463 5.83 33.34 -38.45
N PRO A 464 4.54 32.99 -38.56
CA PRO A 464 3.74 33.34 -39.73
C PRO A 464 3.67 34.86 -39.94
N PRO A 465 3.97 35.37 -41.14
CA PRO A 465 4.04 36.81 -41.38
C PRO A 465 2.68 37.49 -41.15
N GLY A 466 2.66 38.51 -40.29
CA GLY A 466 1.47 39.31 -39.98
C GLY A 466 0.57 38.74 -38.88
N GLU A 467 0.86 37.56 -38.35
CA GLU A 467 0.10 36.95 -37.26
C GLU A 467 0.63 37.39 -35.89
N SER A 468 -0.27 37.57 -34.92
CA SER A 468 0.07 37.86 -33.52
C SER A 468 0.09 36.62 -32.62
N GLU A 469 -0.31 35.46 -33.15
CA GLU A 469 -0.45 34.20 -32.43
C GLU A 469 0.27 33.06 -33.17
N LEU A 470 0.93 32.19 -32.41
CA LEU A 470 1.61 30.98 -32.88
C LEU A 470 1.14 29.78 -32.06
N PHE A 471 0.66 28.74 -32.73
CA PHE A 471 0.21 27.50 -32.10
C PHE A 471 1.27 26.41 -32.27
N LEU A 472 1.68 25.77 -31.18
CA LEU A 472 2.68 24.70 -31.16
C LEU A 472 2.14 23.45 -30.47
N SER A 473 2.48 22.28 -31.01
CA SER A 473 2.33 21.00 -30.33
C SER A 473 3.67 20.57 -29.76
N LEU A 474 3.75 20.46 -28.43
CA LEU A 474 4.93 19.94 -27.72
C LEU A 474 4.76 18.43 -27.56
N GLU A 475 5.20 17.67 -28.55
CA GLU A 475 5.08 16.22 -28.53
C GLU A 475 6.20 15.54 -27.75
N GLY A 476 5.88 14.41 -27.11
CA GLY A 476 6.86 13.52 -26.48
C GLY A 476 7.52 14.06 -25.20
N LEU A 477 6.98 15.07 -24.54
CA LEU A 477 7.46 15.44 -23.20
C LEU A 477 7.38 14.21 -22.26
N ALA A 478 8.46 13.91 -21.55
CA ALA A 478 8.54 12.78 -20.63
C ALA A 478 7.69 13.05 -19.37
N VAL A 479 7.36 12.03 -18.57
CA VAL A 479 6.72 12.28 -17.27
C VAL A 479 7.69 13.01 -16.35
N GLY A 480 7.23 14.10 -15.73
CA GLY A 480 8.06 15.00 -14.95
C GLY A 480 7.77 16.46 -15.27
N THR A 481 8.64 17.34 -14.79
CA THR A 481 8.51 18.78 -15.00
C THR A 481 9.51 19.26 -16.05
N HIS A 482 9.02 20.01 -17.02
CA HIS A 482 9.76 20.57 -18.15
C HIS A 482 9.67 22.09 -18.12
N GLU A 483 10.77 22.77 -18.44
CA GLU A 483 10.80 24.22 -18.61
C GLU A 483 10.79 24.57 -20.09
N VAL A 484 9.81 25.38 -20.51
CA VAL A 484 9.69 25.90 -21.88
C VAL A 484 9.93 27.40 -21.85
N VAL A 485 11.02 27.85 -22.45
CA VAL A 485 11.40 29.27 -22.53
C VAL A 485 11.24 29.77 -23.96
N VAL A 486 10.40 30.78 -24.16
CA VAL A 486 10.21 31.49 -25.43
C VAL A 486 11.01 32.78 -25.40
N ALA A 487 11.76 33.06 -26.46
CA ALA A 487 12.39 34.34 -26.71
C ALA A 487 12.09 34.81 -28.13
N LEU A 488 11.67 36.07 -28.26
CA LEU A 488 11.43 36.77 -29.52
C LEU A 488 12.51 37.82 -29.73
N GLY A 489 13.10 37.87 -30.93
CA GLY A 489 14.09 38.88 -31.32
C GLY A 489 14.50 38.79 -32.79
N ASP A 490 14.95 39.90 -33.37
CA ASP A 490 15.64 39.95 -34.66
C ASP A 490 17.10 39.51 -34.43
N LEU A 491 17.60 38.54 -35.20
CA LEU A 491 18.95 37.97 -35.03
C LEU A 491 20.09 38.98 -35.29
N ASP A 492 19.78 40.18 -35.81
CA ASP A 492 20.76 41.18 -36.29
C ASP A 492 20.61 42.59 -35.67
N GLY A 493 19.83 42.82 -34.60
CA GLY A 493 19.68 44.19 -34.08
C GLY A 493 19.12 44.37 -32.66
N ASP A 494 19.52 45.49 -32.04
CA ASP A 494 19.35 46.01 -30.66
C ASP A 494 17.88 46.23 -30.18
N GLY A 495 16.91 45.48 -30.72
CA GLY A 495 15.49 45.58 -30.36
C GLY A 495 15.13 44.79 -29.10
N ARG A 496 14.21 45.33 -28.29
CA ARG A 496 13.70 44.71 -27.06
C ARG A 496 13.42 43.21 -27.23
N ASN A 497 14.19 42.36 -26.54
CA ASN A 497 13.92 40.94 -26.45
C ASN A 497 12.70 40.71 -25.54
N ALA A 498 11.58 40.29 -26.11
CA ALA A 498 10.43 39.81 -25.34
C ALA A 498 10.61 38.30 -25.08
N GLY A 499 10.46 37.87 -23.83
CA GLY A 499 10.62 36.47 -23.46
C GLY A 499 9.63 36.03 -22.39
N GLY A 500 9.26 34.75 -22.41
CA GLY A 500 8.32 34.16 -21.46
C GLY A 500 8.69 32.72 -21.15
N THR A 501 8.30 32.24 -19.98
CA THR A 501 8.58 30.87 -19.53
C THR A 501 7.28 30.18 -19.12
N LEU A 502 7.13 28.93 -19.52
CA LEU A 502 6.06 28.02 -19.14
C LEU A 502 6.67 26.77 -18.50
N SER A 503 6.29 26.50 -17.26
CA SER A 503 6.56 25.21 -16.61
C SER A 503 5.48 24.21 -17.03
N VAL A 504 5.89 23.08 -17.58
CA VAL A 504 5.02 22.02 -18.07
C VAL A 504 5.22 20.78 -17.20
N ALA A 505 4.19 20.36 -16.47
CA ALA A 505 4.23 19.10 -15.71
C ALA A 505 3.45 18.02 -16.45
N VAL A 506 4.15 16.98 -16.89
CA VAL A 506 3.51 15.82 -17.52
C VAL A 506 3.38 14.74 -16.47
N ARG A 507 2.14 14.36 -16.15
CA ARG A 507 1.85 13.29 -15.20
C ARG A 507 1.59 12.00 -15.98
N ASP A 508 2.04 10.88 -15.46
CA ASP A 508 1.56 9.59 -15.96
C ASP A 508 0.02 9.57 -15.84
N PRO A 509 -0.74 9.13 -16.85
CA PRO A 509 -2.10 8.69 -16.59
C PRO A 509 -1.96 7.50 -15.63
N GLN A 510 -1.95 7.78 -14.32
CA GLN A 510 -2.24 6.79 -13.29
C GLN A 510 -3.37 5.97 -13.87
N ALA A 511 -3.09 4.71 -14.19
CA ALA A 511 -4.04 3.87 -14.90
C ALA A 511 -5.36 4.08 -14.19
N PRO A 512 -6.36 4.72 -14.84
CA PRO A 512 -7.66 4.78 -14.20
C PRO A 512 -7.98 3.33 -13.92
N ALA A 513 -8.13 2.97 -12.64
CA ALA A 513 -8.65 1.66 -12.27
C ALA A 513 -9.85 1.44 -13.20
N ALA A 514 -9.74 0.45 -14.09
CA ALA A 514 -10.38 0.45 -15.40
C ALA A 514 -11.73 1.18 -15.42
N GLY A 515 -11.78 2.34 -16.11
CA GLY A 515 -13.05 3.01 -16.43
C GLY A 515 -13.24 4.47 -15.98
N MET A 516 -12.22 5.33 -15.88
CA MET A 516 -12.49 6.76 -15.67
C MET A 516 -13.22 7.38 -16.89
N SER A 517 -14.55 7.35 -16.81
CA SER A 517 -15.47 8.32 -17.39
C SER A 517 -16.58 8.58 -16.36
N ALA A 518 -16.90 9.87 -16.18
CA ALA A 518 -18.07 10.43 -15.48
C ALA A 518 -18.62 9.64 -14.26
N GLY A 519 -18.14 9.99 -13.06
CA GLY A 519 -18.78 9.60 -11.81
C GLY A 519 -17.88 9.72 -10.59
N GLU A 520 -17.59 10.94 -10.14
CA GLU A 520 -16.78 11.21 -8.94
C GLU A 520 -17.57 11.13 -7.62
N GLY A 521 -18.82 10.67 -7.67
CA GLY A 521 -19.71 10.66 -6.52
C GLY A 521 -19.46 9.52 -5.53
N ILE A 522 -18.70 8.47 -5.88
CA ILE A 522 -18.40 7.35 -4.99
C ILE A 522 -16.90 7.28 -4.74
N ARG A 523 -16.49 7.23 -3.46
CA ARG A 523 -15.09 7.05 -3.05
C ARG A 523 -14.99 5.87 -2.10
N LEU A 524 -14.04 4.97 -2.35
CA LEU A 524 -13.75 3.81 -1.52
C LEU A 524 -12.41 4.01 -0.83
N ARG A 525 -12.39 3.88 0.49
CA ARG A 525 -11.18 3.95 1.33
C ARG A 525 -11.04 2.67 2.13
N THR A 526 -9.80 2.24 2.37
CA THR A 526 -9.48 1.03 3.15
C THR A 526 -8.46 1.34 4.22
N SER A 527 -8.57 0.66 5.37
CA SER A 527 -7.58 0.69 6.44
C SER A 527 -7.30 -0.74 6.90
N PRO A 528 -6.05 -1.26 6.77
CA PRO A 528 -4.92 -0.64 6.07
C PRO A 528 -5.22 -0.45 4.56
N ALA A 529 -4.52 0.47 3.90
CA ALA A 529 -4.70 0.64 2.44
C ALA A 529 -4.29 -0.66 1.72
N GLN A 530 -5.02 -1.07 0.68
CA GLN A 530 -4.78 -2.33 -0.06
C GLN A 530 -4.71 -3.58 0.86
N PRO A 531 -5.80 -3.93 1.55
CA PRO A 531 -5.79 -5.07 2.46
C PRO A 531 -5.71 -6.41 1.71
N SER A 532 -5.11 -7.40 2.35
CA SER A 532 -5.18 -8.80 1.89
C SER A 532 -6.57 -9.39 2.14
N LEU A 533 -6.91 -10.43 1.38
CA LEU A 533 -8.17 -11.16 1.52
C LEU A 533 -8.37 -11.73 2.95
N PRO A 534 -7.36 -12.34 3.62
CA PRO A 534 -7.46 -12.75 5.02
C PRO A 534 -7.63 -11.60 6.01
N GLU A 535 -7.00 -10.45 5.78
CA GLU A 535 -7.18 -9.27 6.65
C GLU A 535 -8.60 -8.73 6.56
N LEU A 536 -9.15 -8.67 5.34
CA LEU A 536 -10.53 -8.27 5.14
C LEU A 536 -11.49 -9.30 5.76
N TRP A 537 -11.30 -10.58 5.45
CA TRP A 537 -12.16 -11.65 5.96
C TRP A 537 -12.13 -11.76 7.49
N GLY A 538 -10.97 -11.56 8.10
CA GLY A 538 -10.78 -11.57 9.54
C GLY A 538 -11.21 -10.28 10.25
N GLY A 539 -11.69 -9.27 9.52
CA GLY A 539 -12.11 -7.99 10.10
C GLY A 539 -10.96 -7.10 10.59
N ARG A 540 -9.71 -7.45 10.25
CA ARG A 540 -8.51 -6.62 10.49
C ARG A 540 -8.43 -5.45 9.52
N ALA A 541 -9.03 -5.60 8.34
CA ALA A 541 -9.21 -4.50 7.39
C ALA A 541 -10.66 -4.04 7.34
N VAL A 542 -10.85 -2.72 7.20
CA VAL A 542 -12.16 -2.07 7.13
C VAL A 542 -12.28 -1.20 5.89
N LEU A 543 -13.51 -1.06 5.39
CA LEU A 543 -13.86 -0.19 4.28
C LEU A 543 -14.68 1.00 4.79
N GLU A 544 -14.46 2.14 4.17
CA GLU A 544 -15.28 3.34 4.28
C GLU A 544 -15.66 3.75 2.86
N ILE A 545 -16.96 3.94 2.60
CA ILE A 545 -17.47 4.26 1.27
C ILE A 545 -18.24 5.58 1.34
N ASP A 546 -17.67 6.62 0.76
CA ASP A 546 -18.34 7.92 0.68
C ASP A 546 -19.17 8.02 -0.59
N GLY A 547 -20.33 8.64 -0.47
CA GLY A 547 -21.14 9.11 -1.59
C GLY A 547 -22.35 9.90 -1.11
N PRO A 548 -23.24 10.33 -2.01
CA PRO A 548 -24.37 11.18 -1.64
C PRO A 548 -25.28 10.49 -0.64
N GLN A 549 -25.71 11.19 0.42
CA GLN A 549 -26.54 10.61 1.48
C GLN A 549 -27.83 9.97 0.95
N GLY A 550 -28.15 8.79 1.47
CA GLY A 550 -29.36 8.03 1.12
C GLY A 550 -29.29 7.39 -0.28
N THR A 551 -28.12 7.34 -0.89
CA THR A 551 -27.94 6.76 -2.22
C THR A 551 -27.74 5.25 -2.11
N SER A 552 -28.72 4.51 -2.60
CA SER A 552 -28.61 3.07 -2.82
C SER A 552 -27.64 2.77 -3.98
N THR A 553 -26.68 1.88 -3.77
CA THR A 553 -25.62 1.47 -4.73
C THR A 553 -25.49 -0.05 -4.78
N GLU A 554 -24.92 -0.58 -5.87
CA GLU A 554 -24.67 -2.01 -6.02
C GLU A 554 -23.22 -2.35 -5.64
N LEU A 555 -23.06 -3.28 -4.70
CA LEU A 555 -21.81 -3.98 -4.42
C LEU A 555 -21.82 -5.34 -5.12
N ALA A 556 -20.82 -5.60 -5.95
CA ALA A 556 -20.52 -6.89 -6.52
C ALA A 556 -19.21 -7.45 -5.95
N ILE A 557 -19.22 -8.72 -5.53
CA ILE A 557 -18.03 -9.43 -5.04
C ILE A 557 -17.79 -10.66 -5.89
N THR A 558 -16.61 -10.77 -6.48
CA THR A 558 -16.18 -11.89 -7.32
C THR A 558 -14.94 -12.54 -6.72
N LEU A 559 -15.01 -13.85 -6.46
CA LEU A 559 -13.87 -14.65 -6.02
C LEU A 559 -13.18 -15.32 -7.21
N ARG A 560 -11.85 -15.37 -7.20
CA ARG A 560 -11.06 -16.02 -8.24
C ARG A 560 -9.98 -16.94 -7.67
N ASP A 561 -9.63 -17.97 -8.43
CA ASP A 561 -8.53 -18.90 -8.13
C ASP A 561 -7.18 -18.35 -8.64
N SER A 562 -6.14 -19.18 -8.55
CA SER A 562 -4.79 -18.88 -9.02
C SER A 562 -4.69 -18.60 -10.53
N ASP A 563 -5.61 -19.15 -11.32
CA ASP A 563 -5.69 -18.97 -12.78
C ASP A 563 -6.50 -17.72 -13.16
N ALA A 564 -6.86 -16.89 -12.17
CA ALA A 564 -7.80 -15.78 -12.31
C ALA A 564 -9.18 -16.21 -12.85
N ARG A 565 -9.52 -17.51 -12.77
CA ARG A 565 -10.84 -18.00 -13.11
C ARG A 565 -11.78 -17.70 -11.97
N GLN A 566 -12.99 -17.29 -12.31
CA GLN A 566 -14.02 -17.05 -11.31
C GLN A 566 -14.41 -18.36 -10.63
N VAL A 567 -14.37 -18.37 -9.30
CA VAL A 567 -14.82 -19.48 -8.48
C VAL A 567 -16.18 -19.12 -7.89
N GLY A 568 -17.20 -19.91 -8.21
CA GLY A 568 -18.57 -19.63 -7.79
C GLY A 568 -19.25 -18.48 -8.55
N SER A 569 -20.39 -18.01 -8.03
CA SER A 569 -21.16 -16.90 -8.60
C SER A 569 -20.81 -15.56 -7.95
N THR A 570 -20.76 -14.48 -8.74
CA THR A 570 -20.63 -13.12 -8.21
C THR A 570 -21.77 -12.78 -7.25
N LEU A 571 -21.44 -12.46 -6.00
CA LEU A 571 -22.42 -11.98 -5.03
C LEU A 571 -22.77 -10.53 -5.34
N ARG A 572 -24.06 -10.20 -5.38
CA ARG A 572 -24.56 -8.83 -5.56
C ARG A 572 -25.41 -8.42 -4.37
N ARG A 573 -25.14 -7.22 -3.83
CA ARG A 573 -25.83 -6.65 -2.67
C ARG A 573 -26.03 -5.16 -2.86
N THR A 574 -27.11 -4.66 -2.30
CA THR A 574 -27.42 -3.24 -2.28
C THR A 574 -26.90 -2.63 -0.99
N LEU A 575 -26.19 -1.50 -1.09
CA LEU A 575 -25.68 -0.73 0.04
C LEU A 575 -26.14 0.72 -0.05
N ASP A 576 -26.49 1.31 1.09
CA ASP A 576 -26.82 2.73 1.18
C ASP A 576 -25.59 3.55 1.56
N LEU A 577 -25.35 4.64 0.84
CA LEU A 577 -24.24 5.56 1.09
C LEU A 577 -24.65 6.76 1.96
N PRO A 578 -23.70 7.34 2.72
CA PRO A 578 -22.34 6.85 2.96
C PRO A 578 -22.31 5.64 3.89
N LEU A 579 -21.29 4.80 3.75
CA LEU A 579 -21.08 3.63 4.59
C LEU A 579 -19.88 3.86 5.53
N SER A 580 -20.15 3.94 6.83
CA SER A 580 -19.11 4.06 7.85
C SER A 580 -18.39 2.73 8.10
N VAL A 581 -17.29 2.78 8.85
CA VAL A 581 -16.54 1.57 9.27
C VAL A 581 -17.43 0.60 10.05
N ASP A 582 -18.26 1.11 10.96
CA ASP A 582 -19.11 0.26 11.80
C ASP A 582 -20.26 -0.35 11.00
N ASP A 583 -20.82 0.40 10.05
CA ASP A 583 -21.82 -0.11 9.12
C ASP A 583 -21.22 -1.22 8.24
N TRP A 584 -20.00 -0.99 7.72
CA TRP A 584 -19.28 -2.00 6.94
C TRP A 584 -19.02 -3.26 7.76
N ARG A 585 -18.58 -3.16 9.02
CA ARG A 585 -18.37 -4.35 9.88
C ARG A 585 -19.65 -5.17 10.00
N ARG A 586 -20.78 -4.53 10.31
CA ARG A 586 -22.07 -5.21 10.46
C ARG A 586 -22.58 -5.82 9.14
N GLU A 587 -22.41 -5.14 8.02
CA GLU A 587 -22.81 -5.68 6.71
C GLU A 587 -21.90 -6.83 6.28
N PHE A 588 -20.58 -6.67 6.44
CA PHE A 588 -19.61 -7.69 6.06
C PHE A 588 -19.78 -8.99 6.87
N ASP A 589 -20.18 -8.91 8.15
CA ASP A 589 -20.55 -10.08 8.95
C ASP A 589 -21.67 -10.91 8.32
N LYS A 590 -22.66 -10.25 7.70
CA LYS A 590 -23.74 -10.91 6.96
C LYS A 590 -23.24 -11.47 5.63
N LEU A 591 -22.37 -10.74 4.92
CA LEU A 591 -21.77 -11.19 3.67
C LEU A 591 -20.96 -12.49 3.88
N ARG A 592 -20.18 -12.57 4.96
CA ARG A 592 -19.37 -13.75 5.31
C ARG A 592 -20.20 -15.01 5.53
N GLN A 593 -21.45 -14.88 5.96
CA GLN A 593 -22.38 -16.00 6.19
C GLN A 593 -23.12 -16.44 4.92
N THR A 594 -22.94 -15.72 3.80
CA THR A 594 -23.64 -16.00 2.55
C THR A 594 -22.97 -17.18 1.82
N PRO A 595 -23.69 -18.27 1.48
CA PRO A 595 -23.11 -19.48 0.87
C PRO A 595 -22.30 -19.25 -0.40
N GLU A 596 -22.70 -18.27 -1.21
CA GLU A 596 -22.05 -17.87 -2.47
C GLU A 596 -20.61 -17.40 -2.25
N LEU A 597 -20.30 -16.80 -1.10
CA LEU A 597 -18.93 -16.43 -0.71
C LEU A 597 -18.30 -17.52 0.15
N SER A 598 -18.99 -17.97 1.20
CA SER A 598 -18.39 -18.85 2.20
C SER A 598 -17.98 -20.22 1.64
N ARG A 599 -18.64 -20.70 0.58
CA ARG A 599 -18.30 -22.00 -0.03
C ARG A 599 -16.95 -21.97 -0.76
N TYR A 600 -16.59 -20.84 -1.34
CA TYR A 600 -15.45 -20.71 -2.25
C TYR A 600 -14.31 -19.86 -1.69
N TYR A 601 -14.51 -19.25 -0.50
CA TYR A 601 -13.51 -18.42 0.13
C TYR A 601 -12.17 -19.16 0.34
N ASP A 602 -12.17 -20.34 0.98
CA ASP A 602 -10.93 -21.04 1.35
C ASP A 602 -10.09 -21.45 0.12
N GLU A 603 -10.76 -21.71 -1.01
CA GLU A 603 -10.13 -22.00 -2.31
C GLU A 603 -9.60 -20.74 -3.02
N ALA A 604 -10.32 -19.62 -2.90
CA ALA A 604 -10.02 -18.38 -3.61
C ALA A 604 -8.66 -17.77 -3.23
N ASP A 605 -7.95 -17.27 -4.24
CA ASP A 605 -6.70 -16.54 -4.12
C ASP A 605 -6.89 -15.02 -4.20
N LEU A 606 -8.01 -14.57 -4.76
CA LEU A 606 -8.31 -13.16 -5.01
C LEU A 606 -9.81 -12.89 -4.82
N ALA A 607 -10.13 -11.72 -4.29
CA ALA A 607 -11.47 -11.17 -4.26
C ALA A 607 -11.50 -9.77 -4.89
N GLU A 608 -12.42 -9.56 -5.84
CA GLU A 608 -12.70 -8.28 -6.46
C GLU A 608 -14.01 -7.72 -5.88
N PHE A 609 -13.94 -6.52 -5.31
CA PHE A 609 -15.07 -5.75 -4.84
C PHE A 609 -15.30 -4.61 -5.82
N ALA A 610 -16.51 -4.51 -6.37
CA ALA A 610 -16.91 -3.42 -7.24
C ALA A 610 -18.17 -2.77 -6.68
N ILE A 611 -18.10 -1.48 -6.36
CA ILE A 611 -19.25 -0.68 -5.93
C ILE A 611 -19.59 0.30 -7.03
N GLY A 612 -20.85 0.41 -7.43
CA GLY A 612 -21.22 1.36 -8.46
C GLY A 612 -22.70 1.70 -8.50
N ARG A 613 -22.96 2.89 -9.07
CA ARG A 613 -24.30 3.31 -9.50
C ARG A 613 -24.18 4.19 -10.73
N ALA A 614 -24.97 3.84 -11.75
CA ALA A 614 -25.08 4.62 -12.98
C ALA A 614 -25.42 6.09 -12.66
N GLY A 615 -24.68 7.01 -13.25
CA GLY A 615 -24.85 8.46 -13.08
C GLY A 615 -24.24 9.08 -11.82
N ILE A 616 -23.68 8.28 -10.91
CA ILE A 616 -23.04 8.78 -9.67
C ILE A 616 -21.55 8.43 -9.66
N GLY A 617 -21.20 7.18 -9.96
CA GLY A 617 -19.82 6.72 -9.97
C GLY A 617 -19.67 5.25 -9.68
N PHE A 618 -18.41 4.80 -9.67
CA PHE A 618 -18.04 3.46 -9.27
C PHE A 618 -16.63 3.47 -8.64
N ALA A 619 -16.36 2.46 -7.81
CA ALA A 619 -15.07 2.23 -7.18
C ALA A 619 -14.79 0.73 -7.11
N THR A 620 -13.52 0.34 -7.21
CA THR A 620 -13.10 -1.06 -7.14
C THR A 620 -11.99 -1.25 -6.11
N LEU A 621 -12.00 -2.41 -5.48
CA LEU A 621 -10.97 -2.87 -4.57
C LEU A 621 -10.64 -4.33 -4.92
N VAL A 622 -9.36 -4.65 -4.98
CA VAL A 622 -8.88 -6.01 -5.21
C VAL A 622 -8.09 -6.45 -3.99
N CYS A 623 -8.47 -7.57 -3.39
CA CYS A 623 -7.83 -8.14 -2.22
C CYS A 623 -7.25 -9.51 -2.58
N GLU A 624 -5.92 -9.64 -2.51
CA GLU A 624 -5.24 -10.93 -2.71
C GLU A 624 -5.05 -11.65 -1.38
N ARG A 625 -5.12 -12.98 -1.39
CA ARG A 625 -4.79 -13.81 -0.21
C ARG A 625 -3.31 -13.78 0.11
N GLY A 626 -2.49 -13.51 -0.90
CA GLY A 626 -1.06 -13.42 -0.79
C GLY A 626 -0.36 -14.77 -0.98
N PHE A 627 0.92 -14.72 -1.38
CA PHE A 627 1.72 -15.89 -1.72
C PHE A 627 2.58 -16.35 -0.54
N ARG A 628 2.08 -17.28 0.27
CA ARG A 628 2.80 -17.82 1.44
C ARG A 628 3.53 -19.12 1.09
N GLY A 629 4.71 -19.35 1.68
CA GLY A 629 5.47 -20.58 1.51
C GLY A 629 4.77 -21.80 2.12
N LEU A 630 4.00 -21.59 3.19
CA LEU A 630 3.07 -22.58 3.74
C LEU A 630 1.64 -22.02 3.66
N ARG A 631 0.70 -22.79 3.11
CA ARG A 631 -0.73 -22.44 3.09
C ARG A 631 -1.59 -23.67 3.39
N TRP A 632 -2.54 -23.53 4.29
CA TRP A 632 -3.60 -24.52 4.46
C TRP A 632 -4.74 -24.23 3.48
N VAL A 633 -5.30 -25.28 2.90
CA VAL A 633 -6.55 -25.22 2.14
C VAL A 633 -7.54 -26.14 2.81
N LEU A 634 -8.70 -25.59 3.16
CA LEU A 634 -9.81 -26.34 3.72
C LEU A 634 -10.81 -26.66 2.62
N ALA A 635 -11.23 -27.92 2.56
CA ALA A 635 -12.32 -28.37 1.70
C ALA A 635 -13.42 -28.98 2.56
N LYS A 636 -14.67 -28.67 2.25
CA LYS A 636 -15.82 -29.27 2.93
C LYS A 636 -16.27 -30.51 2.17
N CYS A 637 -16.22 -31.67 2.82
CA CYS A 637 -16.72 -32.92 2.26
C CYS A 637 -18.25 -32.96 2.26
N HIS A 638 -18.82 -33.81 1.41
CA HIS A 638 -20.28 -34.01 1.29
C HIS A 638 -20.93 -34.48 2.61
N ASN A 639 -20.18 -35.15 3.47
CA ASN A 639 -20.62 -35.63 4.78
C ASN A 639 -20.60 -34.53 5.88
N GLY A 640 -20.19 -33.30 5.54
CA GLY A 640 -20.12 -32.17 6.48
C GLY A 640 -18.78 -32.05 7.21
N THR A 641 -17.90 -33.05 7.12
CA THR A 641 -16.54 -33.00 7.67
C THR A 641 -15.63 -32.14 6.79
N TYR A 642 -14.62 -31.53 7.39
CA TYR A 642 -13.60 -30.77 6.67
C TYR A 642 -12.36 -31.62 6.42
N THR A 643 -11.77 -31.51 5.24
CA THR A 643 -10.40 -31.94 5.01
C THR A 643 -9.50 -30.72 4.91
N ALA A 644 -8.28 -30.87 5.41
CA ALA A 644 -7.25 -29.85 5.34
C ALA A 644 -6.05 -30.40 4.57
N ARG A 645 -5.60 -29.65 3.58
CA ARG A 645 -4.39 -29.94 2.82
C ARG A 645 -3.37 -28.84 3.08
N LEU A 646 -2.15 -29.21 3.47
CA LEU A 646 -1.04 -28.28 3.51
C LEU A 646 -0.46 -28.17 2.10
N ILE A 647 -0.53 -26.99 1.52
CA ILE A 647 0.30 -26.62 0.39
C ILE A 647 1.63 -26.14 0.97
N ASP A 648 2.62 -27.04 0.98
CA ASP A 648 3.99 -26.72 1.31
C ASP A 648 4.75 -26.39 0.02
N ARG A 649 5.01 -25.10 -0.16
CA ARG A 649 5.84 -24.58 -1.25
C ARG A 649 7.27 -24.35 -0.79
N THR A 650 7.59 -24.51 0.49
CA THR A 650 8.95 -24.32 0.98
C THR A 650 9.85 -25.46 0.54
N ASP A 651 11.12 -25.14 0.41
CA ASP A 651 12.14 -26.07 -0.07
C ASP A 651 13.04 -26.59 1.07
N GLY A 652 12.49 -26.68 2.29
CA GLY A 652 13.14 -27.19 3.49
C GLY A 652 12.72 -28.63 3.83
N ASP A 653 13.16 -29.14 4.99
CA ASP A 653 12.69 -30.41 5.56
C ASP A 653 11.15 -30.43 5.61
N ALA A 654 10.52 -31.61 5.63
CA ALA A 654 9.07 -31.70 5.73
C ALA A 654 8.53 -30.81 6.86
N ALA A 655 7.55 -29.95 6.55
CA ALA A 655 6.99 -29.03 7.54
C ALA A 655 6.56 -29.79 8.80
N SER A 656 6.92 -29.26 9.97
CA SER A 656 6.42 -29.80 11.23
C SER A 656 4.98 -29.34 11.41
N ILE A 657 4.08 -30.30 11.53
CA ILE A 657 2.64 -30.08 11.64
C ILE A 657 2.19 -30.43 13.04
N GLN A 658 1.48 -29.51 13.67
CA GLN A 658 0.89 -29.67 14.98
C GLN A 658 -0.61 -29.38 14.90
N PHE A 659 -1.40 -30.24 15.51
CA PHE A 659 -2.82 -30.03 15.70
C PHE A 659 -3.13 -29.73 17.16
N TYR A 660 -3.90 -28.68 17.40
CA TYR A 660 -4.42 -28.31 18.70
C TYR A 660 -5.93 -28.48 18.66
N SER A 661 -6.45 -29.47 19.38
CA SER A 661 -7.90 -29.63 19.46
C SER A 661 -8.54 -28.46 20.21
N MET A 662 -9.78 -28.14 19.86
CA MET A 662 -10.57 -27.12 20.56
C MET A 662 -10.67 -27.42 22.07
N ASP A 663 -10.76 -28.69 22.45
CA ASP A 663 -10.82 -29.11 23.86
C ASP A 663 -9.51 -28.88 24.63
N ARG A 664 -8.36 -28.91 23.95
CA ARG A 664 -7.02 -28.83 24.55
C ARG A 664 -6.13 -27.84 23.77
N PRO A 665 -6.43 -26.54 23.83
CA PRO A 665 -5.84 -25.55 22.91
C PRO A 665 -4.35 -25.27 23.12
N THR A 666 -3.77 -25.75 24.23
CA THR A 666 -2.34 -25.61 24.57
C THR A 666 -1.57 -26.94 24.46
N SER A 667 -2.23 -28.03 24.04
CA SER A 667 -1.62 -29.35 23.91
C SER A 667 -1.56 -29.74 22.44
N ALA A 668 -0.36 -29.78 21.89
CA ALA A 668 -0.13 -30.16 20.50
C ALA A 668 -0.13 -31.68 20.33
N GLU A 669 -0.79 -32.15 19.27
CA GLU A 669 -0.56 -33.46 18.66
C GLU A 669 0.30 -33.27 17.41
N THR A 670 1.48 -33.87 17.36
CA THR A 670 2.33 -33.82 16.17
C THR A 670 1.76 -34.76 15.11
N LEU A 671 1.52 -34.24 13.92
CA LEU A 671 1.00 -35.00 12.79
C LEU A 671 2.09 -35.26 11.75
N SER A 672 2.11 -36.47 11.22
CA SER A 672 2.79 -36.79 9.97
C SER A 672 1.73 -36.89 8.87
N LEU A 673 1.70 -35.95 7.94
CA LEU A 673 0.72 -35.93 6.86
C LEU A 673 1.37 -36.39 5.55
N ASP A 674 1.01 -37.59 5.09
CA ASP A 674 1.26 -38.07 3.72
C ASP A 674 -0.03 -37.92 2.87
N GLY A 675 -0.80 -36.83 3.06
CA GLY A 675 -2.09 -36.61 2.40
C GLY A 675 -2.99 -35.57 3.07
N GLU A 676 -4.29 -35.63 2.78
CA GLU A 676 -5.30 -34.76 3.41
C GLU A 676 -5.57 -35.16 4.87
N PHE A 677 -5.55 -34.17 5.76
CA PHE A 677 -5.96 -34.34 7.15
C PHE A 677 -7.49 -34.28 7.24
N MET A 678 -8.13 -35.35 7.73
CA MET A 678 -9.55 -35.31 8.06
C MET A 678 -9.76 -34.65 9.43
N ALA A 679 -10.50 -33.56 9.45
CA ALA A 679 -10.79 -32.81 10.66
C ALA A 679 -11.60 -33.64 11.67
N PRO A 680 -11.23 -33.63 12.96
CA PRO A 680 -12.10 -34.19 13.99
C PRO A 680 -13.39 -33.37 14.10
N PRO A 681 -14.50 -33.96 14.60
CA PRO A 681 -15.81 -33.30 14.61
C PRO A 681 -15.86 -31.98 15.39
N ARG A 682 -14.99 -31.82 16.39
CA ARG A 682 -14.88 -30.60 17.21
C ARG A 682 -13.99 -29.51 16.61
N GLY A 683 -13.34 -29.75 15.47
CA GLY A 683 -12.39 -28.81 14.89
C GLY A 683 -11.17 -28.55 15.79
N GLY A 684 -10.45 -27.47 15.49
CA GLY A 684 -9.24 -27.09 16.20
C GLY A 684 -8.35 -26.14 15.40
N LEU A 685 -7.06 -26.08 15.74
CA LEU A 685 -6.05 -25.30 15.04
C LEU A 685 -5.01 -26.25 14.42
N LEU A 686 -4.80 -26.13 13.12
CA LEU A 686 -3.65 -26.70 12.44
C LEU A 686 -2.54 -25.65 12.38
N TRP A 687 -1.34 -26.03 12.79
CA TRP A 687 -0.16 -25.17 12.79
C TRP A 687 0.98 -25.87 12.06
N ALA A 688 1.45 -25.27 10.97
CA ALA A 688 2.59 -25.77 10.20
C ALA A 688 3.78 -24.83 10.36
N THR A 689 4.98 -25.39 10.46
CA THR A 689 6.23 -24.63 10.57
C THR A 689 7.31 -25.22 9.66
N ASN A 690 8.00 -24.35 8.90
CA ASN A 690 9.15 -24.72 8.07
C ASN A 690 10.08 -23.53 7.84
N GLY A 691 11.38 -23.68 8.10
CA GLY A 691 12.41 -22.71 7.68
C GLY A 691 12.23 -21.27 8.19
N GLY A 692 11.57 -21.08 9.34
CA GLY A 692 11.23 -19.76 9.90
C GLY A 692 9.86 -19.22 9.47
N GLN A 693 9.15 -19.92 8.59
CA GLN A 693 7.76 -19.64 8.27
C GLN A 693 6.82 -20.47 9.14
N SER A 694 5.71 -19.85 9.53
CA SER A 694 4.63 -20.53 10.23
C SER A 694 3.29 -20.11 9.67
N THR A 695 2.36 -21.04 9.58
CA THR A 695 0.99 -20.75 9.19
C THR A 695 0.02 -21.53 10.06
N GLY A 696 -1.02 -20.84 10.53
CA GLY A 696 -2.11 -21.40 11.30
C GLY A 696 -3.40 -21.40 10.50
N GLN A 697 -4.21 -22.45 10.63
CA GLN A 697 -5.56 -22.50 10.07
C GLN A 697 -6.53 -23.00 11.12
N ILE A 698 -7.57 -22.21 11.39
CA ILE A 698 -8.68 -22.66 12.21
C ILE A 698 -9.52 -23.63 11.38
N VAL A 699 -9.67 -24.85 11.91
CA VAL A 699 -10.49 -25.92 11.36
C VAL A 699 -11.86 -25.86 12.03
N PRO A 700 -12.93 -25.56 11.29
CA PRO A 700 -14.26 -25.41 11.89
C PRO A 700 -14.81 -26.76 12.38
N PRO A 701 -15.71 -26.74 13.37
CA PRO A 701 -16.40 -27.95 13.81
C PRO A 701 -17.47 -28.40 12.81
N ASP A 702 -17.88 -29.67 12.90
CA ASP A 702 -19.07 -30.22 12.23
C ASP A 702 -20.30 -30.01 13.15
N PRO A 703 -21.23 -29.08 12.81
CA PRO A 703 -22.37 -28.77 13.68
C PRO A 703 -23.29 -29.97 13.91
N ASN A 704 -23.47 -30.83 12.89
CA ASN A 704 -24.38 -31.97 12.98
C ASN A 704 -23.83 -33.04 13.90
N GLN A 705 -22.51 -33.24 13.88
CA GLN A 705 -21.86 -34.15 14.81
C GLN A 705 -21.81 -33.56 16.21
N LEU A 706 -21.51 -32.26 16.37
CA LEU A 706 -21.52 -31.59 17.68
C LEU A 706 -22.84 -31.75 18.43
N LEU A 707 -23.99 -31.69 17.74
CA LEU A 707 -25.30 -31.95 18.35
C LEU A 707 -25.42 -33.35 18.95
N ARG A 708 -24.68 -34.34 18.44
CA ARG A 708 -24.70 -35.74 18.91
C ARG A 708 -23.73 -36.00 20.05
N ILE A 709 -22.53 -35.41 20.00
CA ILE A 709 -21.47 -35.58 21.01
C ILE A 709 -21.53 -34.56 22.16
N GLY A 710 -22.37 -33.52 22.04
CA GLY A 710 -22.59 -32.50 23.06
C GLY A 710 -21.49 -31.41 23.11
N ALA A 711 -21.84 -30.25 23.65
CA ALA A 711 -20.90 -29.14 23.82
C ALA A 711 -19.82 -29.46 24.86
N THR A 712 -18.57 -29.08 24.57
CA THR A 712 -17.46 -29.12 25.51
C THR A 712 -16.87 -27.72 25.66
N THR A 713 -16.31 -27.44 26.82
CA THR A 713 -15.55 -26.22 27.06
C THR A 713 -14.06 -26.51 26.89
N PRO A 714 -13.30 -25.63 26.17
CA PRO A 714 -11.86 -25.73 26.10
C PRO A 714 -11.24 -25.77 27.51
N ARG A 715 -10.19 -26.58 27.69
CA ARG A 715 -9.49 -26.71 28.98
C ARG A 715 -8.01 -26.47 28.82
N VAL A 716 -7.51 -25.49 29.55
CA VAL A 716 -6.08 -25.25 29.71
C VAL A 716 -5.63 -25.91 31.02
N PRO A 717 -4.61 -26.78 31.01
CA PRO A 717 -4.12 -27.43 32.22
C PRO A 717 -3.65 -26.41 33.26
N GLY A 718 -4.05 -26.57 34.52
CA GLY A 718 -3.55 -25.75 35.62
C GLY A 718 -2.07 -26.04 35.86
N ARG A 719 -1.22 -25.02 35.73
CA ARG A 719 0.23 -25.11 35.94
C ARG A 719 0.71 -24.09 36.96
N THR A 720 1.92 -24.29 37.49
CA THR A 720 2.50 -23.41 38.51
C THR A 720 2.89 -22.05 37.93
N LYS A 721 2.63 -21.00 38.73
CA LYS A 721 2.94 -19.61 38.38
C LYS A 721 4.44 -19.44 38.13
N SER A 722 4.83 -19.21 36.88
CA SER A 722 6.22 -18.99 36.46
C SER A 722 6.31 -18.10 35.22
N LEU A 723 7.47 -17.46 35.01
CA LEU A 723 7.73 -16.67 33.80
C LEU A 723 7.59 -17.51 32.53
N ALA A 724 8.11 -18.74 32.55
CA ALA A 724 8.04 -19.66 31.42
C ALA A 724 6.60 -20.01 31.04
N GLU A 725 5.74 -20.26 32.03
CA GLU A 725 4.34 -20.60 31.75
C GLU A 725 3.53 -19.40 31.24
N VAL A 726 3.78 -18.18 31.74
CA VAL A 726 3.17 -16.96 31.18
C VAL A 726 3.55 -16.79 29.71
N ARG A 727 4.84 -16.97 29.38
CA ARG A 727 5.31 -16.92 27.98
C ARG A 727 4.67 -17.99 27.12
N ASN A 728 4.55 -19.22 27.65
CA ASN A 728 3.90 -20.32 26.96
C ASN A 728 2.44 -19.97 26.59
N LEU A 729 1.66 -19.44 27.53
CA LEU A 729 0.27 -19.02 27.28
C LEU A 729 0.18 -17.83 26.31
N ILE A 730 1.10 -16.86 26.38
CA ILE A 730 1.22 -15.77 25.40
C ILE A 730 1.45 -16.34 23.99
N THR A 731 2.40 -17.27 23.84
CA THR A 731 2.70 -17.91 22.55
C THR A 731 1.51 -18.70 22.01
N HIS A 732 0.81 -19.47 22.85
CA HIS A 732 -0.38 -20.19 22.40
C HIS A 732 -1.51 -19.23 22.03
N HIS A 733 -1.78 -18.20 22.83
CA HIS A 733 -2.76 -17.17 22.47
C HIS A 733 -2.42 -16.57 21.10
N ARG A 734 -1.15 -16.19 20.87
CA ARG A 734 -0.70 -15.63 19.60
C ARG A 734 -0.89 -16.58 18.42
N ARG A 735 -0.60 -17.87 18.57
CA ARG A 735 -0.84 -18.88 17.51
C ARG A 735 -2.31 -18.96 17.11
N TRP A 736 -3.21 -18.95 18.10
CA TRP A 736 -4.65 -18.95 17.81
C TRP A 736 -5.10 -17.63 17.18
N THR A 737 -4.55 -16.48 17.59
CA THR A 737 -4.85 -15.16 17.00
C THR A 737 -4.36 -15.03 15.55
N ASP A 738 -3.16 -15.50 15.25
CA ASP A 738 -2.54 -15.39 13.92
C ASP A 738 -3.08 -16.39 12.91
N ALA A 739 -3.83 -17.39 13.39
CA ALA A 739 -4.42 -18.40 12.53
C ALA A 739 -5.45 -17.80 11.57
N GLU A 740 -5.40 -18.27 10.33
CA GLU A 740 -6.33 -17.90 9.29
C GLU A 740 -7.72 -18.44 9.63
N LEU A 741 -8.72 -17.58 9.46
CA LEU A 741 -10.11 -17.90 9.76
C LEU A 741 -10.75 -18.63 8.58
N PRO A 742 -11.47 -19.73 8.83
CA PRO A 742 -12.21 -20.42 7.78
C PRO A 742 -13.39 -19.57 7.33
N ALA A 743 -13.98 -19.97 6.21
CA ALA A 743 -15.24 -19.38 5.78
C ALA A 743 -16.42 -19.63 6.74
N HIS A 744 -16.33 -20.67 7.57
CA HIS A 744 -17.42 -21.15 8.39
C HIS A 744 -17.53 -20.37 9.71
N PRO A 745 -18.71 -19.80 10.06
CA PRO A 745 -18.86 -18.88 11.20
C PRO A 745 -18.57 -19.52 12.55
N PHE A 746 -18.80 -20.82 12.72
CA PHE A 746 -18.47 -21.51 13.96
C PHE A 746 -16.97 -21.56 14.25
N GLY A 747 -16.10 -21.51 13.21
CA GLY A 747 -14.66 -21.44 13.42
C GLY A 747 -14.23 -20.13 14.09
N VAL A 748 -14.84 -19.01 13.72
CA VAL A 748 -14.60 -17.69 14.33
C VAL A 748 -15.02 -17.71 15.81
N ARG A 749 -16.21 -18.24 16.08
CA ARG A 749 -16.72 -18.36 17.45
C ARG A 749 -15.83 -19.24 18.33
N ASP A 750 -15.41 -20.40 17.82
CA ASP A 750 -14.59 -21.34 18.57
C ASP A 750 -13.19 -20.77 18.84
N GLN A 751 -12.59 -20.05 17.88
CA GLN A 751 -11.34 -19.32 18.10
C GLN A 751 -11.50 -18.30 19.24
N GLN A 752 -12.55 -17.49 19.24
CA GLN A 752 -12.82 -16.52 20.32
C GLN A 752 -12.98 -17.20 21.69
N HIS A 753 -13.73 -18.30 21.76
CA HIS A 753 -13.88 -19.09 22.98
C HIS A 753 -12.52 -19.63 23.48
N VAL A 754 -11.65 -20.10 22.59
CA VAL A 754 -10.30 -20.57 22.94
C VAL A 754 -9.43 -19.42 23.47
N LEU A 755 -9.42 -18.28 22.78
CA LEU A 755 -8.66 -17.10 23.20
C LEU A 755 -9.10 -16.64 24.60
N GLN A 756 -10.41 -16.54 24.83
CA GLN A 756 -10.97 -16.20 26.14
C GLN A 756 -10.56 -17.23 27.20
N THR A 757 -10.58 -18.53 26.88
CA THR A 757 -10.15 -19.59 27.81
C THR A 757 -8.68 -19.45 28.20
N ILE A 758 -7.79 -19.16 27.24
CA ILE A 758 -6.36 -18.94 27.51
C ILE A 758 -6.16 -17.70 28.38
N THR A 759 -6.85 -16.61 28.08
CA THR A 759 -6.80 -15.37 28.89
C THR A 759 -7.31 -15.60 30.31
N THR A 760 -8.43 -16.30 30.48
CA THR A 760 -8.96 -16.68 31.80
C THR A 760 -8.00 -17.60 32.55
N ALA A 761 -7.39 -18.58 31.89
CA ALA A 761 -6.40 -19.46 32.52
C ALA A 761 -5.16 -18.67 33.00
N MET A 762 -4.72 -17.69 32.22
CA MET A 762 -3.64 -16.78 32.61
C MET A 762 -4.03 -15.92 33.81
N ALA A 763 -5.24 -15.34 33.83
CA ALA A 763 -5.76 -14.54 34.94
C ALA A 763 -5.87 -15.37 36.23
N VAL A 764 -6.42 -16.57 36.16
CA VAL A 764 -6.54 -17.52 37.27
C VAL A 764 -5.17 -17.91 37.84
N MET A 765 -4.19 -18.18 36.96
CA MET A 765 -2.83 -18.55 37.36
C MET A 765 -2.10 -17.39 38.05
N LEU A 766 -2.21 -16.17 37.50
CA LEU A 766 -1.47 -15.01 37.98
C LEU A 766 -2.11 -14.36 39.23
N ALA A 767 -3.44 -14.43 39.35
CA ALA A 767 -4.26 -13.90 40.44
C ALA A 767 -5.13 -15.00 41.09
N PRO A 768 -4.53 -15.92 41.88
CA PRO A 768 -5.26 -17.00 42.53
C PRO A 768 -6.19 -16.51 43.66
N GLY A 769 -7.00 -17.42 44.19
CA GLY A 769 -7.89 -17.16 45.34
C GLY A 769 -9.25 -16.61 44.91
N LYS A 770 -9.73 -15.55 45.59
CA LYS A 770 -11.09 -15.00 45.36
C LYS A 770 -11.29 -14.50 43.92
N TRP A 771 -10.24 -13.95 43.29
CA TRP A 771 -10.29 -13.49 41.90
C TRP A 771 -10.42 -14.67 40.92
N ALA A 772 -9.59 -15.71 41.08
CA ALA A 772 -9.72 -16.92 40.27
C ALA A 772 -11.12 -17.55 40.34
N HIS A 773 -11.74 -17.58 41.51
CA HIS A 773 -13.12 -18.04 41.65
C HIS A 773 -14.12 -17.15 40.91
N PHE A 774 -13.90 -15.83 40.93
CA PHE A 774 -14.71 -14.88 40.17
C PHE A 774 -14.55 -15.06 38.66
N GLU A 775 -13.33 -15.20 38.14
CA GLU A 775 -13.04 -15.50 36.71
C GLU A 775 -13.77 -16.75 36.22
N HIS A 776 -13.77 -17.82 37.02
CA HIS A 776 -14.51 -19.04 36.66
C HIS A 776 -16.03 -18.84 36.62
N GLN A 777 -16.58 -17.96 37.46
CA GLN A 777 -18.03 -17.67 37.50
C GLN A 777 -18.50 -16.82 36.34
N ILE A 778 -17.64 -15.93 35.83
CA ILE A 778 -17.97 -15.04 34.71
C ILE A 778 -17.63 -15.65 33.35
N SER A 779 -16.92 -16.78 33.33
CA SER A 779 -16.53 -17.47 32.10
C SER A 779 -17.78 -17.88 31.31
N GLY A 780 -17.95 -17.28 30.13
CA GLY A 780 -19.08 -17.53 29.23
C GLY A 780 -20.32 -16.66 29.48
N LEU A 781 -20.27 -15.71 30.43
CA LEU A 781 -21.29 -14.67 30.57
C LEU A 781 -21.08 -13.57 29.52
N ALA A 782 -22.18 -12.90 29.14
CA ALA A 782 -22.10 -11.67 28.35
C ALA A 782 -21.50 -10.54 29.22
N PRO A 783 -20.80 -9.55 28.62
CA PRO A 783 -20.21 -8.44 29.37
C PRO A 783 -21.21 -7.70 30.27
N GLU A 784 -22.46 -7.53 29.82
CA GLU A 784 -23.53 -6.91 30.61
C GLU A 784 -23.96 -7.70 31.87
N ASP A 785 -23.71 -9.01 31.91
CA ASP A 785 -24.09 -9.88 33.02
C ASP A 785 -22.99 -9.99 34.08
N VAL A 786 -21.83 -9.37 33.85
CA VAL A 786 -20.69 -9.39 34.78
C VAL A 786 -20.93 -8.42 35.94
N ASP A 787 -20.90 -8.92 37.18
CA ASP A 787 -21.02 -8.10 38.38
C ASP A 787 -19.73 -7.27 38.62
N LEU A 788 -19.68 -6.08 38.01
CA LEU A 788 -18.57 -5.14 38.13
C LEU A 788 -18.37 -4.61 39.55
N ASN A 789 -19.43 -4.52 40.37
CA ASN A 789 -19.30 -4.10 41.78
C ASN A 789 -18.55 -5.16 42.59
N ARG A 790 -18.82 -6.44 42.31
CA ARG A 790 -18.07 -7.54 42.90
C ARG A 790 -16.63 -7.58 42.39
N ALA A 791 -16.41 -7.37 41.09
CA ALA A 791 -15.07 -7.27 40.53
C ALA A 791 -14.23 -6.18 41.24
N GLN A 792 -14.80 -4.97 41.41
CA GLN A 792 -14.15 -3.85 42.10
C GLN A 792 -13.68 -4.24 43.51
N ARG A 793 -14.52 -4.93 44.29
CA ARG A 793 -14.19 -5.37 45.66
C ARG A 793 -13.09 -6.44 45.70
N LEU A 794 -12.89 -7.19 44.61
CA LEU A 794 -11.93 -8.28 44.54
C LEU A 794 -10.54 -7.85 44.06
N VAL A 795 -10.38 -6.58 43.63
CA VAL A 795 -9.08 -6.04 43.19
C VAL A 795 -8.03 -6.13 44.29
N GLY A 796 -8.36 -5.86 45.55
CA GLY A 796 -7.44 -6.02 46.67
C GLY A 796 -7.99 -5.61 48.03
N ASP A 797 -7.28 -5.98 49.09
CA ASP A 797 -7.73 -5.84 50.49
C ASP A 797 -6.99 -4.72 51.25
N THR A 798 -6.03 -4.04 50.62
CA THR A 798 -5.27 -2.92 51.22
C THR A 798 -5.77 -1.56 50.74
N ALA A 799 -5.59 -0.51 51.54
CA ALA A 799 -6.05 0.83 51.19
C ALA A 799 -5.55 1.34 49.81
N PRO A 800 -4.27 1.14 49.41
CA PRO A 800 -3.80 1.55 48.07
C PRO A 800 -4.49 0.77 46.94
N GLN A 801 -4.80 -0.50 47.14
CA GLN A 801 -5.46 -1.35 46.13
C GLN A 801 -6.93 -0.95 45.97
N TRP A 802 -7.61 -0.66 47.07
CA TRP A 802 -8.99 -0.18 47.04
C TRP A 802 -9.09 1.22 46.40
N ALA A 803 -8.13 2.11 46.68
CA ALA A 803 -8.05 3.42 46.04
C ALA A 803 -7.89 3.31 44.52
N ALA A 804 -7.03 2.41 44.03
CA ALA A 804 -6.88 2.15 42.60
C ALA A 804 -8.18 1.59 41.97
N ALA A 805 -8.83 0.63 42.63
CA ALA A 805 -10.11 0.08 42.17
C ALA A 805 -11.22 1.15 42.09
N GLN A 806 -11.29 2.04 43.09
CA GLN A 806 -12.23 3.16 43.10
C GLN A 806 -11.91 4.19 42.00
N ALA A 807 -10.62 4.49 41.77
CA ALA A 807 -10.19 5.37 40.70
C ALA A 807 -10.59 4.84 39.32
N ILE A 808 -10.38 3.54 39.07
CA ILE A 808 -10.83 2.86 37.84
C ILE A 808 -12.36 2.98 37.71
N ALA A 809 -13.11 2.53 38.72
CA ALA A 809 -14.58 2.51 38.68
C ALA A 809 -15.19 3.90 38.40
N SER A 810 -14.62 4.96 38.97
CA SER A 810 -15.11 6.33 38.78
C SER A 810 -14.87 6.91 37.38
N ARG A 811 -13.96 6.31 36.60
CA ARG A 811 -13.47 6.83 35.31
C ARG A 811 -13.77 5.94 34.11
N LEU A 812 -14.28 4.72 34.29
CA LEU A 812 -14.57 3.78 33.19
C LEU A 812 -15.37 4.41 32.04
N TRP A 813 -16.40 5.21 32.35
CA TRP A 813 -17.24 5.89 31.36
C TRP A 813 -16.51 6.97 30.53
N GLN A 814 -15.34 7.43 31.00
CA GLN A 814 -14.50 8.42 30.29
C GLN A 814 -13.54 7.76 29.29
N TRP A 815 -13.36 6.44 29.37
CA TRP A 815 -12.39 5.70 28.56
C TRP A 815 -13.03 5.18 27.28
N SER A 816 -13.41 6.12 26.40
CA SER A 816 -14.10 5.82 25.13
C SER A 816 -13.16 5.50 23.95
N SER A 817 -11.84 5.52 24.15
CA SER A 817 -10.84 5.13 23.15
C SER A 817 -9.69 4.36 23.80
N PRO A 818 -8.93 3.55 23.03
CA PRO A 818 -7.77 2.84 23.56
C PRO A 818 -6.73 3.80 24.18
N GLU A 819 -6.49 4.97 23.59
CA GLU A 819 -5.55 5.95 24.15
C GLU A 819 -6.05 6.51 25.49
N ALA A 820 -7.34 6.84 25.59
CA ALA A 820 -7.94 7.33 26.83
C ALA A 820 -7.91 6.25 27.94
N LEU A 821 -8.15 4.99 27.58
CA LEU A 821 -8.07 3.85 28.48
C LEU A 821 -6.64 3.68 29.03
N ILE A 822 -5.62 3.69 28.19
CA ILE A 822 -4.21 3.52 28.63
C ILE A 822 -3.80 4.64 29.57
N VAL A 823 -4.04 5.90 29.20
CA VAL A 823 -3.66 7.07 30.02
C VAL A 823 -4.42 7.07 31.35
N GLY A 824 -5.74 6.90 31.30
CA GLY A 824 -6.57 6.91 32.49
C GLY A 824 -6.28 5.75 33.44
N PHE A 825 -6.00 4.56 32.89
CA PHE A 825 -5.60 3.40 33.69
C PHE A 825 -4.21 3.60 34.31
N ALA A 826 -3.23 4.14 33.57
CA ALA A 826 -1.89 4.43 34.09
C ALA A 826 -1.92 5.34 35.31
N ASP A 827 -2.77 6.37 35.29
CA ASP A 827 -2.97 7.26 36.42
C ASP A 827 -3.64 6.55 37.60
N ALA A 828 -4.64 5.70 37.34
CA ALA A 828 -5.38 5.01 38.38
C ALA A 828 -4.54 3.97 39.15
N ILE A 829 -3.52 3.37 38.51
CA ILE A 829 -2.65 2.37 39.13
C ILE A 829 -1.28 2.90 39.55
N ALA A 830 -1.04 4.21 39.51
CA ALA A 830 0.30 4.80 39.65
C ALA A 830 1.06 4.31 40.90
N ASP A 831 0.39 4.26 42.05
CA ASP A 831 0.98 3.80 43.32
C ASP A 831 1.24 2.29 43.34
N LEU A 832 0.36 1.50 42.73
CA LEU A 832 0.53 0.05 42.59
C LEU A 832 1.68 -0.29 41.65
N ALA A 833 1.80 0.42 40.53
CA ALA A 833 2.88 0.25 39.57
C ALA A 833 4.24 0.60 40.19
N ALA A 834 4.32 1.74 40.90
CA ALA A 834 5.54 2.16 41.59
C ALA A 834 5.99 1.17 42.67
N SER A 835 5.06 0.72 43.52
CA SER A 835 5.37 -0.24 44.60
C SER A 835 5.77 -1.63 44.08
N SER A 836 5.36 -1.99 42.87
CA SER A 836 5.70 -3.26 42.22
C SER A 836 6.99 -3.20 41.40
N GLY A 837 7.66 -2.04 41.34
CA GLY A 837 8.88 -1.84 40.56
C GLY A 837 8.67 -1.79 39.05
N MET A 838 7.45 -1.49 38.59
CA MET A 838 7.13 -1.47 37.17
C MET A 838 7.79 -0.27 36.46
N PRO A 839 8.62 -0.51 35.42
CA PRO A 839 9.24 0.56 34.66
C PRO A 839 8.19 1.26 33.80
N ASN A 840 8.36 2.57 33.56
CA ASN A 840 7.52 3.41 32.68
C ASN A 840 6.00 3.17 32.81
N ARG A 841 5.31 4.02 33.57
CA ARG A 841 3.88 3.87 33.89
C ARG A 841 2.97 3.70 32.68
N ALA A 842 3.18 4.48 31.60
CA ALA A 842 2.32 4.42 30.41
C ALA A 842 2.50 3.11 29.64
N LYS A 843 3.75 2.66 29.46
CA LYS A 843 4.04 1.35 28.86
C LYS A 843 3.55 0.20 29.74
N GLY A 844 3.79 0.27 31.05
CA GLY A 844 3.32 -0.74 32.00
C GLY A 844 1.80 -0.88 32.02
N ALA A 845 1.07 0.24 31.96
CA ALA A 845 -0.38 0.25 31.82
C ALA A 845 -0.85 -0.44 30.54
N ARG A 846 -0.24 -0.11 29.39
CA ARG A 846 -0.53 -0.78 28.10
C ARG A 846 -0.26 -2.28 28.18
N PHE A 847 0.91 -2.68 28.69
CA PHE A 847 1.26 -4.09 28.89
C PHE A 847 0.23 -4.82 29.74
N LEU A 848 -0.17 -4.25 30.87
CA LEU A 848 -1.12 -4.85 31.79
C LEU A 848 -2.51 -5.03 31.18
N LEU A 849 -2.98 -4.02 30.43
CA LEU A 849 -4.26 -4.08 29.73
C LEU A 849 -4.22 -5.14 28.61
N GLN A 850 -3.16 -5.17 27.79
CA GLN A 850 -2.97 -6.19 26.75
C GLN A 850 -2.88 -7.61 27.34
N LEU A 851 -2.12 -7.79 28.43
CA LEU A 851 -2.04 -9.07 29.13
C LEU A 851 -3.39 -9.50 29.72
N ALA A 852 -4.25 -8.55 30.07
CA ALA A 852 -5.57 -8.80 30.64
C ALA A 852 -6.69 -8.95 29.60
N SER A 853 -6.52 -8.49 28.35
CA SER A 853 -7.52 -8.63 27.27
C SER A 853 -7.08 -9.64 26.20
N ALA A 854 -5.95 -9.38 25.55
CA ALA A 854 -5.40 -10.14 24.43
C ALA A 854 -3.89 -10.44 24.64
N PRO A 855 -3.53 -11.40 25.52
CA PRO A 855 -2.14 -11.72 25.85
C PRO A 855 -1.22 -11.99 24.65
N GLY A 856 -1.75 -12.42 23.50
CA GLY A 856 -0.96 -12.63 22.30
C GLY A 856 -0.33 -11.36 21.71
N GLU A 857 -0.87 -10.17 21.99
CA GLU A 857 -0.34 -8.90 21.47
C GLU A 857 1.00 -8.52 22.09
N VAL A 858 1.26 -8.95 23.34
CA VAL A 858 2.55 -8.67 23.99
C VAL A 858 3.70 -9.53 23.46
N ALA A 859 3.43 -10.46 22.54
CA ALA A 859 4.46 -11.29 21.91
C ALA A 859 5.42 -10.47 21.02
N ASP A 860 4.99 -9.32 20.52
CA ASP A 860 5.77 -8.44 19.64
C ASP A 860 6.68 -7.47 20.42
N TRP A 861 6.64 -7.50 21.76
CA TRP A 861 7.49 -6.66 22.60
C TRP A 861 8.94 -7.17 22.63
N ASP A 862 9.88 -6.27 22.90
CA ASP A 862 11.27 -6.64 23.18
C ASP A 862 11.33 -7.66 24.33
N GLU A 863 12.16 -8.69 24.18
CA GLU A 863 12.16 -9.84 25.07
C GLU A 863 12.57 -9.47 26.51
N ASP A 864 13.55 -8.57 26.67
CA ASP A 864 14.01 -8.14 27.99
C ASP A 864 12.97 -7.24 28.66
N GLU A 865 12.37 -6.33 27.88
CA GLU A 865 11.28 -5.47 28.34
C GLU A 865 10.06 -6.30 28.79
N LEU A 866 9.65 -7.29 27.99
CA LEU A 866 8.54 -8.20 28.29
C LEU A 866 8.80 -9.00 29.57
N ASN A 867 9.99 -9.60 29.69
CA ASN A 867 10.38 -10.39 30.86
C ASN A 867 10.38 -9.54 32.14
N GLN A 868 10.82 -8.27 32.07
CA GLN A 868 10.81 -7.35 33.20
C GLN A 868 9.38 -7.06 33.68
N HIS A 869 8.46 -6.76 32.76
CA HIS A 869 7.07 -6.47 33.11
C HIS A 869 6.34 -7.71 33.67
N ILE A 870 6.56 -8.90 33.10
CA ILE A 870 5.99 -10.15 33.64
C ILE A 870 6.46 -10.39 35.08
N ARG A 871 7.74 -10.15 35.40
CA ARG A 871 8.27 -10.30 36.79
C ARG A 871 7.56 -9.39 37.79
N CYS A 872 7.17 -8.18 37.38
CA CYS A 872 6.39 -7.28 38.22
C CYS A 872 5.01 -7.88 38.55
N VAL A 873 4.32 -8.44 37.56
CA VAL A 873 3.01 -9.11 37.74
C VAL A 873 3.13 -10.41 38.56
N LEU A 874 4.22 -11.15 38.37
CA LEU A 874 4.49 -12.35 39.15
C LEU A 874 4.63 -12.02 40.64
N THR A 875 5.27 -10.90 40.96
CA THR A 875 5.46 -10.40 42.33
C THR A 875 4.19 -9.77 42.90
N SER A 876 3.42 -9.06 42.07
CA SER A 876 2.25 -8.27 42.48
C SER A 876 0.99 -8.64 41.67
N PRO A 877 0.22 -9.66 42.11
CA PRO A 877 -1.00 -10.10 41.42
C PRO A 877 -2.09 -9.02 41.30
N VAL A 878 -2.06 -7.99 42.14
CA VAL A 878 -3.05 -6.91 42.13
C VAL A 878 -2.99 -6.07 40.85
N LEU A 879 -1.82 -5.97 40.20
CA LEU A 879 -1.68 -5.29 38.92
C LEU A 879 -2.58 -5.93 37.86
N LEU A 880 -2.60 -7.27 37.79
CA LEU A 880 -3.45 -7.99 36.85
C LEU A 880 -4.93 -7.88 37.22
N ARG A 881 -5.28 -7.97 38.51
CA ARG A 881 -6.67 -7.81 38.96
C ARG A 881 -7.24 -6.43 38.60
N ALA A 882 -6.45 -5.38 38.80
CA ALA A 882 -6.81 -4.02 38.43
C ALA A 882 -6.99 -3.86 36.92
N ALA A 883 -6.07 -4.40 36.12
CA ALA A 883 -6.16 -4.36 34.65
C ALA A 883 -7.36 -5.14 34.13
N ARG A 884 -7.60 -6.33 34.68
CA ARG A 884 -8.73 -7.17 34.31
C ARG A 884 -10.06 -6.55 34.73
N PHE A 885 -10.13 -5.88 35.88
CA PHE A 885 -11.30 -5.07 36.26
C PHE A 885 -11.56 -3.94 35.26
N ALA A 886 -10.52 -3.21 34.83
CA ALA A 886 -10.64 -2.17 33.82
C ALA A 886 -11.16 -2.74 32.48
N VAL A 887 -10.59 -3.86 32.02
CA VAL A 887 -11.01 -4.54 30.78
C VAL A 887 -12.47 -4.99 30.84
N LEU A 888 -12.89 -5.65 31.93
CA LEU A 888 -14.28 -6.11 32.08
C LEU A 888 -15.30 -4.95 32.13
N GLY A 889 -14.87 -3.77 32.59
CA GLY A 889 -15.73 -2.59 32.69
C GLY A 889 -15.72 -1.68 31.45
N THR A 890 -14.96 -2.02 30.41
CA THR A 890 -14.79 -1.20 29.19
C THR A 890 -15.34 -1.96 27.98
N PRO A 891 -15.96 -1.29 26.98
CA PRO A 891 -16.44 -1.97 25.78
C PRO A 891 -15.35 -2.75 25.05
N ASP A 892 -15.67 -3.93 24.50
CA ASP A 892 -14.73 -4.82 23.81
C ASP A 892 -13.98 -4.13 22.66
N GLU A 893 -14.63 -3.21 21.94
CA GLU A 893 -14.04 -2.43 20.85
C GLU A 893 -12.86 -1.54 21.30
N VAL A 894 -12.91 -1.07 22.56
CA VAL A 894 -11.87 -0.23 23.16
C VAL A 894 -10.80 -1.11 23.81
N ALA A 895 -11.20 -2.20 24.46
CA ALA A 895 -10.29 -3.12 25.15
C ALA A 895 -9.47 -4.03 24.20
N GLY A 896 -9.98 -4.29 22.99
CA GLY A 896 -9.29 -5.06 21.94
C GLY A 896 -8.44 -4.22 20.98
N GLY A 897 -8.45 -2.88 21.10
CA GLY A 897 -7.72 -1.94 20.22
C GLY A 897 -6.41 -1.40 20.80
N LEU A 898 -5.78 -2.12 21.74
CA LEU A 898 -4.60 -1.67 22.50
C LEU A 898 -3.25 -1.94 21.78
N GLY A 899 -3.33 -2.61 20.62
CA GLY A 899 -2.23 -3.05 19.76
C GLY A 899 -1.34 -1.96 19.18
#